data_AF-A0A1X7KIA6-F1
#
_entry.id   AF-A0A1X7KIA6-F1
#
_cell.length_a   1.000
_cell.length_b   1.000
_cell.length_c   1.000
_cell.angle_alpha   90.00
_cell.angle_beta   90.00
_cell.angle_gamma   90.00
#
_symmetry.space_group_name_H-M   'P 1'
#
loop_
_entity.id
_entity.type
_entity.pdbx_description
1 polymer ?
#
loop_
_entity_poly.entity_id
_entity_poly.type
_entity_poly.pdbx_seq_one_letter_code
_entity_poly.pdbx_strand_id
1 'polypeptide(L)'
;MKRNELRIFGDIFAFALAFAFLSMFSACSDDKVAGGSSDDAGIYAVKDLDVAGVSQKGPFVKGSAVTVQGIDCQTMELTGEIFEGTVKSDKGDFGIDDVNLSATCALFEVTGYYFNEVTGKKSADEVTLHAISDLSDRKHVNINMLTELEYKRVMHLVSEEKMSFADAKKQAEKEVLASFNVNGDYALSEDLNIFENGDGNAALLAVSVLVQANANEAKLAERLDKYSVAISQNGSLDDKEKTEIANWATNATATGKLDTIRKNIESWNLTDSVPAFETYVKALADGDSVTLSSESRSSSSNVIASETKQSSSSSVFPASSGNLPSSSSSSSRHSGLDPESSSSSSVIASEAKQSSSSVTNSYLNPNINYGEMTDSRDGQVYKTVKIGSQVWMAQNLNYEAKNSYCYNDSTIYCEKYGRLYSWAAAMDSVKNGCGNGLVCSPAYPVQGVCPDGWHLPDTTEWNEMLVIAGGGYITLAGEALKSQDGWFGNKNNTDPLGFSALPVGNRNYEGAFKNINKNAGFWTSTDVEDDSAYDYVYKLLLDFESNEAFMQYGAKIDDYAVRCVRNEPVASSISLLCSEERESCETFDWSISKEKYLNSNIEYGSFVDSRDGQVYKTVKISNQVWMAQNLNYADSVKTPSLKGRSWCYGDQSEKCKVAGRLYTWSAAIDSVQLAARDCGYGHECAIPSVVQGICPEGWHLPNKSELFTLSATAESNGTGGSALKSQIGWYNNSRNADTYGFSAIPVGYRSHTGKYLEAGGYMHFWADDEEDAESSYATSLTYTLNSIRILYSNNKNDGLSVRCIKN
;
A
#
# COMPACT_ATOMS: atom_id res chain seq x y z
N MET A 1 -68.22 4.55 -15.71
CA MET A 1 -69.41 5.44 -15.67
C MET A 1 -68.96 6.90 -15.69
N LYS A 2 -69.85 7.84 -16.05
CA LYS A 2 -69.75 9.29 -15.75
C LYS A 2 -69.84 9.51 -14.22
N ARG A 3 -69.27 10.53 -13.55
CA ARG A 3 -68.35 11.65 -13.89
C ARG A 3 -67.98 12.43 -12.58
N ASN A 4 -67.21 13.53 -12.70
CA ASN A 4 -67.27 14.77 -11.86
C ASN A 4 -66.74 14.70 -10.40
N GLU A 5 -66.05 15.70 -9.80
CA GLU A 5 -65.39 16.99 -10.21
C GLU A 5 -64.03 17.10 -9.43
N LEU A 6 -62.94 17.80 -9.80
CA LEU A 6 -62.62 18.98 -10.64
C LEU A 6 -62.72 20.34 -9.89
N ARG A 7 -61.63 21.15 -9.95
CA ARG A 7 -61.38 22.58 -9.54
C ARG A 7 -60.35 22.75 -8.39
N ILE A 8 -59.55 23.82 -8.19
CA ILE A 8 -59.05 25.05 -8.91
C ILE A 8 -57.93 25.63 -7.99
N PHE A 9 -56.80 26.28 -8.34
CA PHE A 9 -56.00 26.63 -9.54
C PHE A 9 -54.52 26.76 -9.10
N GLY A 10 -53.49 26.89 -9.96
CA GLY A 10 -52.92 28.15 -10.49
C GLY A 10 -51.63 28.57 -9.71
N ASP A 11 -50.60 29.20 -10.28
CA ASP A 11 -50.37 29.64 -11.67
C ASP A 11 -48.86 29.95 -11.94
N ILE A 12 -48.50 30.31 -13.19
CA ILE A 12 -47.34 31.15 -13.61
C ILE A 12 -45.90 30.55 -13.81
N PHE A 13 -45.47 30.54 -15.09
CA PHE A 13 -44.14 30.76 -15.72
C PHE A 13 -42.97 29.71 -15.64
N ALA A 14 -41.96 29.72 -16.55
CA ALA A 14 -41.96 29.61 -18.04
C ALA A 14 -40.53 29.71 -18.67
N PHE A 15 -40.20 28.79 -19.61
CA PHE A 15 -39.17 28.92 -20.69
C PHE A 15 -37.68 29.10 -20.28
N ALA A 16 -36.66 28.83 -21.14
CA ALA A 16 -36.62 28.43 -22.55
C ALA A 16 -35.48 27.45 -22.88
N LEU A 17 -35.60 26.67 -23.96
CA LEU A 17 -34.49 26.13 -24.74
C LEU A 17 -34.92 26.01 -26.21
N ALA A 18 -34.10 26.47 -27.17
CA ALA A 18 -34.41 26.35 -28.60
C ALA A 18 -33.17 26.50 -29.49
N PHE A 19 -32.98 25.56 -30.41
CA PHE A 19 -32.21 25.73 -31.64
C PHE A 19 -32.98 25.04 -32.78
N ALA A 20 -33.00 25.65 -33.96
CA ALA A 20 -33.70 25.13 -35.14
C ALA A 20 -32.85 25.35 -36.40
N PHE A 21 -32.99 24.45 -37.36
CA PHE A 21 -32.10 24.32 -38.52
C PHE A 21 -32.67 25.00 -39.80
N LEU A 22 -31.84 25.02 -40.85
CA LEU A 22 -32.10 25.40 -42.25
C LEU A 22 -32.20 26.89 -42.61
N SER A 23 -31.23 27.33 -43.42
CA SER A 23 -31.54 27.74 -44.80
C SER A 23 -30.41 27.30 -45.74
N MET A 24 -30.73 27.03 -47.01
CA MET A 24 -29.76 26.73 -48.07
C MET A 24 -29.81 27.83 -49.13
N PHE A 25 -28.66 28.22 -49.68
CA PHE A 25 -28.53 28.69 -51.07
C PHE A 25 -27.13 28.36 -51.60
N SER A 26 -27.00 28.14 -52.90
CA SER A 26 -25.78 27.67 -53.54
C SER A 26 -25.27 28.62 -54.63
N ALA A 27 -23.95 28.68 -54.79
CA ALA A 27 -23.25 29.11 -55.99
C ALA A 27 -21.84 28.51 -55.99
N CYS A 28 -21.33 28.10 -57.16
CA CYS A 28 -20.03 27.43 -57.28
C CYS A 28 -19.00 28.30 -58.02
N SER A 29 -17.73 28.20 -57.63
CA SER A 29 -16.58 28.23 -58.55
C SER A 29 -15.35 27.68 -57.85
N ASP A 30 -14.60 26.81 -58.52
CA ASP A 30 -13.28 26.37 -58.07
C ASP A 30 -12.24 27.50 -58.25
N ASP A 31 -11.29 27.65 -57.32
CA ASP A 31 -9.95 27.05 -57.47
C ASP A 31 -9.10 27.17 -56.17
N LYS A 32 -8.60 26.03 -55.70
CA LYS A 32 -7.39 25.79 -54.87
C LYS A 32 -6.95 26.82 -53.80
N VAL A 33 -7.62 26.72 -52.65
CA VAL A 33 -7.05 26.69 -51.28
C VAL A 33 -5.77 27.52 -51.02
N ALA A 34 -5.96 28.70 -50.40
CA ALA A 34 -5.00 29.31 -49.50
C ALA A 34 -5.74 30.03 -48.36
N GLY A 35 -5.37 29.72 -47.11
CA GLY A 35 -6.10 30.15 -45.90
C GLY A 35 -7.34 29.28 -45.59
N GLY A 36 -7.75 29.14 -44.33
CA GLY A 36 -7.09 29.60 -43.10
C GLY A 36 -8.00 29.46 -41.88
N SER A 37 -7.38 29.46 -40.69
CA SER A 37 -7.97 29.64 -39.35
C SER A 37 -9.29 28.90 -39.03
N SER A 38 -9.18 27.91 -38.15
CA SER A 38 -9.87 28.03 -36.86
C SER A 38 -8.96 27.42 -35.79
N ASP A 39 -8.26 28.27 -35.05
CA ASP A 39 -7.52 27.84 -33.87
C ASP A 39 -8.54 27.30 -32.85
N ASP A 40 -8.50 26.01 -32.56
CA ASP A 40 -9.19 25.47 -31.40
C ASP A 40 -8.37 25.90 -30.18
N ALA A 41 -8.72 27.06 -29.64
CA ALA A 41 -7.95 27.77 -28.63
C ALA A 41 -8.09 27.09 -27.26
N GLY A 42 -7.45 25.93 -27.13
CA GLY A 42 -7.27 25.24 -25.85
C GLY A 42 -6.76 26.22 -24.79
N ILE A 43 -7.42 26.24 -23.64
CA ILE A 43 -7.08 27.13 -22.53
C ILE A 43 -5.91 26.50 -21.78
N TYR A 44 -4.73 26.57 -22.39
CA TYR A 44 -3.46 26.19 -21.77
C TYR A 44 -3.08 27.23 -20.71
N ALA A 45 -2.78 26.77 -19.51
CA ALA A 45 -2.26 27.59 -18.42
C ALA A 45 -0.73 27.77 -18.54
N VAL A 46 -0.04 26.77 -19.07
CA VAL A 46 1.35 26.85 -19.57
C VAL A 46 1.31 26.64 -21.07
N LYS A 47 1.83 27.58 -21.86
CA LYS A 47 1.79 27.50 -23.33
C LYS A 47 3.16 27.75 -23.95
N ASP A 48 3.53 26.91 -24.91
CA ASP A 48 4.75 27.01 -25.73
C ASP A 48 6.01 27.29 -24.87
N LEU A 49 6.15 26.54 -23.76
CA LEU A 49 7.16 26.80 -22.74
C LEU A 49 8.34 25.85 -22.85
N ASP A 50 9.50 26.34 -23.29
CA ASP A 50 10.75 25.59 -23.09
C ASP A 50 11.07 25.50 -21.59
N VAL A 51 11.25 24.28 -21.08
CA VAL A 51 11.65 23.99 -19.69
C VAL A 51 12.94 23.16 -19.69
N ALA A 52 13.90 23.53 -18.83
CA ALA A 52 15.17 22.83 -18.67
C ALA A 52 15.47 22.51 -17.21
N GLY A 53 16.43 21.63 -16.96
CA GLY A 53 16.81 21.24 -15.60
C GLY A 53 18.08 20.40 -15.55
N VAL A 54 18.52 20.05 -14.34
CA VAL A 54 19.44 18.94 -14.10
C VAL A 54 18.75 17.84 -13.27
N SER A 55 19.02 16.59 -13.64
CA SER A 55 18.54 15.38 -12.96
C SER A 55 19.67 14.74 -12.15
N GLN A 56 19.52 14.67 -10.83
CA GLN A 56 20.64 14.47 -9.89
C GLN A 56 20.26 13.63 -8.65
N LYS A 57 20.52 12.32 -8.74
CA LYS A 57 20.94 11.49 -7.60
C LYS A 57 22.41 11.83 -7.30
N GLY A 58 23.35 11.09 -7.90
CA GLY A 58 24.40 11.76 -8.67
C GLY A 58 23.86 12.09 -10.07
N PRO A 59 24.64 12.70 -10.98
CA PRO A 59 24.12 13.05 -12.31
C PRO A 59 23.59 11.80 -13.02
N PHE A 60 22.39 11.91 -13.59
CA PHE A 60 21.87 10.89 -14.50
C PHE A 60 22.70 10.89 -15.79
N VAL A 61 22.88 9.70 -16.38
CA VAL A 61 23.68 9.54 -17.59
C VAL A 61 22.94 10.07 -18.81
N LYS A 62 23.68 10.40 -19.88
CA LYS A 62 23.09 10.78 -21.16
C LYS A 62 22.16 9.68 -21.67
N GLY A 63 20.93 10.04 -22.00
CA GLY A 63 19.91 9.14 -22.55
C GLY A 63 18.91 8.59 -21.54
N SER A 64 19.06 8.85 -20.23
CA SER A 64 17.98 8.61 -19.26
C SER A 64 16.71 9.39 -19.65
N ALA A 65 15.55 8.78 -19.43
CA ALA A 65 14.26 9.34 -19.83
C ALA A 65 13.80 10.42 -18.83
N VAL A 66 13.16 11.48 -19.34
CA VAL A 66 12.57 12.55 -18.53
C VAL A 66 11.15 12.80 -19.05
N THR A 67 10.17 12.93 -18.15
CA THR A 67 8.80 13.32 -18.52
C THR A 67 8.35 14.56 -17.76
N VAL A 68 7.41 15.29 -18.36
CA VAL A 68 6.71 16.43 -17.75
C VAL A 68 5.22 16.24 -17.98
N GLN A 69 4.46 16.03 -16.91
CA GLN A 69 3.01 15.87 -16.92
C GLN A 69 2.34 17.02 -16.15
N GLY A 70 1.21 17.53 -16.65
CA GLY A 70 0.44 18.53 -15.94
C GLY A 70 -0.23 17.96 -14.67
N ILE A 71 -0.37 18.78 -13.63
CA ILE A 71 -1.04 18.40 -12.38
C ILE A 71 -1.82 19.60 -11.82
N ASP A 72 -3.06 19.38 -11.37
CA ASP A 72 -3.87 20.47 -10.80
C ASP A 72 -3.29 20.93 -9.44
N CYS A 73 -2.96 22.21 -9.33
CA CYS A 73 -2.32 22.81 -8.14
C CYS A 73 -3.19 22.81 -6.86
N GLN A 74 -4.45 22.37 -6.91
CA GLN A 74 -5.41 22.38 -5.80
C GLN A 74 -5.92 20.97 -5.44
N THR A 75 -6.03 20.05 -6.41
CA THR A 75 -6.44 18.66 -6.17
C THR A 75 -5.29 17.67 -6.16
N MET A 76 -4.15 18.01 -6.79
CA MET A 76 -3.05 17.10 -7.13
C MET A 76 -3.47 15.95 -8.07
N GLU A 77 -4.57 16.11 -8.80
CA GLU A 77 -4.95 15.18 -9.87
C GLU A 77 -4.10 15.46 -11.12
N LEU A 78 -3.54 14.40 -11.72
CA LEU A 78 -2.76 14.48 -12.95
C LEU A 78 -3.67 14.82 -14.14
N THR A 79 -3.18 15.69 -15.03
CA THR A 79 -3.85 16.03 -16.29
C THR A 79 -3.38 15.08 -17.42
N GLY A 80 -4.00 15.18 -18.61
CA GLY A 80 -3.78 14.23 -19.70
C GLY A 80 -2.56 14.52 -20.58
N GLU A 81 -1.92 15.66 -20.39
CA GLU A 81 -0.81 16.14 -21.20
C GLU A 81 0.53 15.69 -20.61
N ILE A 82 1.26 14.87 -21.36
CA ILE A 82 2.60 14.36 -21.02
C ILE A 82 3.55 14.76 -22.15
N PHE A 83 4.71 15.30 -21.79
CA PHE A 83 5.80 15.65 -22.70
C PHE A 83 7.03 14.82 -22.34
N GLU A 84 7.67 14.23 -23.34
CA GLU A 84 8.84 13.37 -23.18
C GLU A 84 10.14 14.08 -23.60
N GLY A 85 11.22 13.78 -22.87
CA GLY A 85 12.56 14.25 -23.15
C GLY A 85 13.62 13.23 -22.71
N THR A 86 14.88 13.60 -22.88
CA THR A 86 16.01 12.80 -22.41
C THR A 86 17.10 13.68 -21.83
N VAL A 87 17.90 13.10 -20.94
CA VAL A 87 19.13 13.70 -20.41
C VAL A 87 20.14 13.87 -21.55
N LYS A 88 20.51 15.13 -21.82
CA LYS A 88 21.28 15.61 -22.97
C LYS A 88 22.80 15.42 -22.77
N SER A 89 23.33 15.40 -21.54
CA SER A 89 24.71 15.00 -21.24
C SER A 89 24.86 14.31 -19.88
N ASP A 90 26.02 13.68 -19.64
CA ASP A 90 26.34 12.96 -18.39
C ASP A 90 26.46 13.85 -17.14
N LYS A 91 26.11 15.15 -17.23
CA LYS A 91 25.88 16.04 -16.07
C LYS A 91 24.45 15.98 -15.52
N GLY A 92 23.54 15.24 -16.17
CA GLY A 92 22.12 15.20 -15.84
C GLY A 92 21.29 16.31 -16.49
N ASP A 93 21.87 17.18 -17.32
CA ASP A 93 21.14 18.27 -17.97
C ASP A 93 20.07 17.75 -18.94
N PHE A 94 18.86 18.29 -18.84
CA PHE A 94 17.75 17.99 -19.74
C PHE A 94 17.06 19.28 -20.20
N GLY A 95 16.22 19.15 -21.22
CA GLY A 95 15.27 20.20 -21.57
C GLY A 95 14.24 19.71 -22.57
N ILE A 96 13.01 20.15 -22.39
CA ILE A 96 11.84 19.78 -23.18
C ILE A 96 11.27 21.08 -23.73
N ASP A 97 11.15 21.12 -25.04
CA ASP A 97 10.79 22.31 -25.82
C ASP A 97 9.26 22.28 -26.09
N ASP A 98 8.63 23.44 -26.34
CA ASP A 98 7.19 23.55 -26.67
C ASP A 98 6.17 22.96 -25.63
N VAL A 99 6.47 22.94 -24.33
CA VAL A 99 5.55 22.38 -23.30
C VAL A 99 4.23 23.16 -23.22
N ASN A 100 3.10 22.44 -23.24
CA ASN A 100 1.74 22.98 -23.29
C ASN A 100 0.80 22.21 -22.33
N LEU A 101 0.39 22.83 -21.20
CA LEU A 101 -0.38 22.19 -20.11
C LEU A 101 -1.65 22.98 -19.76
N SER A 102 -2.72 22.28 -19.39
CA SER A 102 -3.96 22.87 -18.85
C SER A 102 -3.86 23.40 -17.41
N ALA A 103 -2.85 22.96 -16.64
CA ALA A 103 -2.54 23.45 -15.28
C ALA A 103 -1.18 24.16 -15.24
N THR A 104 -0.95 25.01 -14.23
CA THR A 104 0.36 25.68 -14.06
C THR A 104 1.39 24.82 -13.32
N CYS A 105 0.94 23.88 -12.48
CA CYS A 105 1.82 22.92 -11.85
C CYS A 105 2.09 21.74 -12.79
N ALA A 106 3.32 21.20 -12.70
CA ALA A 106 3.73 20.02 -13.42
C ALA A 106 4.49 19.05 -12.50
N LEU A 107 4.23 17.76 -12.69
CA LEU A 107 5.05 16.66 -12.22
C LEU A 107 6.16 16.40 -13.24
N PHE A 108 7.39 16.37 -12.76
CA PHE A 108 8.57 15.96 -13.50
C PHE A 108 9.00 14.59 -12.99
N GLU A 109 9.33 13.69 -13.90
CA GLU A 109 9.95 12.39 -13.59
C GLU A 109 11.27 12.28 -14.35
N VAL A 110 12.28 11.68 -13.73
CA VAL A 110 13.45 11.13 -14.44
C VAL A 110 13.64 9.67 -14.06
N THR A 111 13.72 8.80 -15.07
CA THR A 111 14.01 7.38 -14.92
C THR A 111 15.25 7.02 -15.73
N GLY A 112 16.23 6.40 -15.08
CA GLY A 112 17.43 5.92 -15.76
C GLY A 112 18.64 5.72 -14.84
N TYR A 113 19.77 5.39 -15.44
CA TYR A 113 21.02 5.19 -14.70
C TYR A 113 21.64 6.53 -14.26
N TYR A 114 22.35 6.50 -13.14
CA TYR A 114 23.09 7.62 -12.54
C TYR A 114 24.54 7.26 -12.19
N PHE A 115 25.40 8.25 -11.98
CA PHE A 115 26.71 8.07 -11.36
C PHE A 115 26.60 8.07 -9.83
N ASN A 116 26.96 6.95 -9.20
CA ASN A 116 26.82 6.71 -7.77
C ASN A 116 28.03 7.30 -7.01
N GLU A 117 27.78 8.33 -6.20
CA GLU A 117 28.79 9.12 -5.48
C GLU A 117 29.60 8.26 -4.49
N VAL A 118 28.95 7.26 -3.91
CA VAL A 118 29.53 6.39 -2.87
C VAL A 118 30.48 5.36 -3.46
N THR A 119 30.20 4.85 -4.67
CA THR A 119 31.04 3.84 -5.34
C THR A 119 31.96 4.40 -6.42
N GLY A 120 31.70 5.63 -6.89
CA GLY A 120 32.41 6.30 -7.99
C GLY A 120 32.09 5.78 -9.38
N LYS A 121 31.10 4.90 -9.53
CA LYS A 121 30.76 4.21 -10.79
C LYS A 121 29.38 4.63 -11.30
N LYS A 122 29.12 4.38 -12.59
CA LYS A 122 27.75 4.26 -13.09
C LYS A 122 27.04 3.14 -12.30
N SER A 123 25.78 3.37 -11.97
CA SER A 123 24.87 2.40 -11.35
C SER A 123 24.72 1.11 -12.16
N ALA A 124 24.39 0.03 -11.45
CA ALA A 124 24.11 -1.28 -12.06
C ALA A 124 22.73 -1.33 -12.72
N ASP A 125 21.74 -0.67 -12.12
CA ASP A 125 20.32 -0.69 -12.49
C ASP A 125 19.74 0.74 -12.60
N GLU A 126 18.47 0.77 -13.01
CA GLU A 126 17.52 1.89 -13.01
C GLU A 126 17.39 2.64 -11.66
N VAL A 127 17.11 3.95 -11.63
CA VAL A 127 16.33 4.58 -10.54
C VAL A 127 15.41 5.66 -11.08
N THR A 128 14.28 5.89 -10.40
CA THR A 128 13.32 6.97 -10.69
C THR A 128 13.38 8.04 -9.61
N LEU A 129 13.30 9.31 -9.98
CA LEU A 129 13.09 10.44 -9.06
C LEU A 129 12.01 11.39 -9.61
N HIS A 130 11.25 12.01 -8.72
CA HIS A 130 10.19 12.96 -9.07
C HIS A 130 10.51 14.40 -8.61
N ALA A 131 9.80 15.38 -9.18
CA ALA A 131 9.67 16.74 -8.64
C ALA A 131 8.29 17.34 -9.00
N ILE A 132 7.66 18.10 -8.10
CA ILE A 132 6.52 18.95 -8.47
C ILE A 132 6.94 20.42 -8.41
N SER A 133 6.59 21.18 -9.44
CA SER A 133 6.85 22.62 -9.52
C SER A 133 5.66 23.36 -10.14
N ASP A 134 5.41 24.58 -9.70
CA ASP A 134 4.61 25.57 -10.45
C ASP A 134 5.50 26.15 -11.56
N LEU A 135 4.96 26.30 -12.77
CA LEU A 135 5.63 26.84 -13.95
C LEU A 135 5.14 28.25 -14.33
N SER A 136 4.28 28.86 -13.51
CA SER A 136 3.72 30.21 -13.72
C SER A 136 4.78 31.30 -13.93
N ASP A 137 5.95 31.19 -13.30
CA ASP A 137 7.00 32.23 -13.29
C ASP A 137 8.42 31.73 -13.62
N ARG A 138 8.60 30.44 -13.96
CA ARG A 138 9.92 29.82 -14.14
C ARG A 138 10.05 28.95 -15.40
N LYS A 139 11.30 28.69 -15.76
CA LYS A 139 11.71 27.79 -16.87
C LYS A 139 12.77 26.76 -16.47
N HIS A 140 13.10 26.70 -15.19
CA HIS A 140 14.11 25.79 -14.65
C HIS A 140 13.49 24.97 -13.52
N VAL A 141 13.65 23.66 -13.56
CA VAL A 141 13.21 22.71 -12.53
C VAL A 141 14.21 21.56 -12.47
N ASN A 142 14.97 21.45 -11.40
CA ASN A 142 15.87 20.32 -11.17
C ASN A 142 15.11 19.17 -10.50
N ILE A 143 15.48 17.94 -10.86
CA ILE A 143 14.91 16.71 -10.30
C ILE A 143 15.99 16.03 -9.48
N ASN A 144 15.83 15.95 -8.16
CA ASN A 144 16.90 15.53 -7.27
C ASN A 144 16.40 14.83 -6.00
N MET A 145 17.33 14.47 -5.12
CA MET A 145 17.06 13.73 -3.89
C MET A 145 16.18 14.45 -2.86
N LEU A 146 16.05 15.77 -2.90
CA LEU A 146 15.11 16.50 -2.06
C LEU A 146 13.72 16.55 -2.70
N THR A 147 13.64 16.76 -4.03
CA THR A 147 12.36 16.80 -4.75
C THR A 147 11.64 15.44 -4.74
N GLU A 148 12.37 14.33 -4.72
CA GLU A 148 11.78 12.98 -4.54
C GLU A 148 11.23 12.77 -3.13
N LEU A 149 11.97 13.17 -2.10
CA LEU A 149 11.55 12.97 -0.69
C LEU A 149 10.38 13.88 -0.29
N GLU A 150 10.26 15.07 -0.91
CA GLU A 150 9.15 15.99 -0.66
C GLU A 150 7.91 15.68 -1.52
N TYR A 151 8.07 15.05 -2.70
CA TYR A 151 7.02 14.81 -3.71
C TYR A 151 5.69 14.34 -3.08
N LYS A 152 5.71 13.20 -2.37
CA LYS A 152 4.51 12.62 -1.74
C LYS A 152 3.96 13.49 -0.60
N ARG A 153 4.81 14.26 0.09
CA ARG A 153 4.41 15.17 1.18
C ARG A 153 3.73 16.43 0.64
N VAL A 154 4.21 16.98 -0.48
CA VAL A 154 3.54 18.08 -1.18
C VAL A 154 2.15 17.65 -1.65
N MET A 155 2.03 16.44 -2.23
CA MET A 155 0.73 15.90 -2.63
C MET A 155 -0.24 15.77 -1.44
N HIS A 156 0.20 15.20 -0.32
CA HIS A 156 -0.62 15.08 0.90
C HIS A 156 -1.03 16.46 1.46
N LEU A 157 -0.09 17.40 1.58
CA LEU A 157 -0.36 18.75 2.11
C LEU A 157 -1.42 19.51 1.30
N VAL A 158 -1.39 19.39 -0.03
CA VAL A 158 -2.39 20.03 -0.91
C VAL A 158 -3.69 19.23 -0.99
N SER A 159 -3.62 17.92 -1.23
CA SER A 159 -4.81 17.10 -1.51
C SER A 159 -5.60 16.70 -0.25
N GLU A 160 -4.94 16.51 0.90
CA GLU A 160 -5.58 16.12 2.17
C GLU A 160 -5.66 17.29 3.15
N GLU A 161 -4.54 17.95 3.48
CA GLU A 161 -4.51 19.08 4.43
C GLU A 161 -5.05 20.40 3.84
N LYS A 162 -5.33 20.45 2.52
CA LYS A 162 -5.88 21.60 1.77
C LYS A 162 -5.03 22.88 1.84
N MET A 163 -3.71 22.70 1.92
CA MET A 163 -2.72 23.76 1.89
C MET A 163 -2.56 24.35 0.48
N SER A 164 -2.09 25.60 0.37
CA SER A 164 -1.68 26.16 -0.92
C SER A 164 -0.43 25.43 -1.44
N PHE A 165 -0.33 25.16 -2.73
CA PHE A 165 0.86 24.50 -3.32
C PHE A 165 2.16 25.22 -2.94
N ALA A 166 2.16 26.55 -2.99
CA ALA A 166 3.33 27.36 -2.68
C ALA A 166 3.73 27.30 -1.20
N ASP A 167 2.83 26.99 -0.27
CA ASP A 167 3.15 26.82 1.15
C ASP A 167 3.46 25.36 1.49
N ALA A 168 2.78 24.41 0.84
CA ALA A 168 3.06 22.98 0.90
C ALA A 168 4.49 22.67 0.49
N LYS A 169 5.00 23.27 -0.59
CA LYS A 169 6.40 23.18 -1.02
C LYS A 169 7.38 23.62 0.09
N LYS A 170 7.20 24.82 0.64
CA LYS A 170 8.08 25.36 1.72
C LYS A 170 8.04 24.50 2.99
N GLN A 171 6.88 23.94 3.32
CA GLN A 171 6.74 23.07 4.48
C GLN A 171 7.42 21.71 4.24
N ALA A 172 7.16 21.07 3.10
CA ALA A 172 7.77 19.77 2.77
C ALA A 172 9.30 19.86 2.62
N GLU A 173 9.83 20.87 1.93
CA GLU A 173 11.27 21.20 1.84
C GLU A 173 11.93 21.20 3.24
N LYS A 174 11.31 21.92 4.18
CA LYS A 174 11.78 22.10 5.55
C LYS A 174 11.63 20.84 6.41
N GLU A 175 10.55 20.09 6.23
CA GLU A 175 10.29 18.80 6.89
C GLU A 175 11.30 17.72 6.45
N VAL A 176 11.60 17.65 5.15
CA VAL A 176 12.64 16.79 4.58
C VAL A 176 14.01 17.16 5.15
N LEU A 177 14.42 18.43 5.09
CA LEU A 177 15.74 18.86 5.56
C LEU A 177 15.91 18.70 7.09
N ALA A 178 14.87 18.99 7.87
CA ALA A 178 14.87 18.76 9.33
C ALA A 178 15.06 17.27 9.68
N SER A 179 14.59 16.35 8.83
CA SER A 179 14.81 14.90 9.01
C SER A 179 16.28 14.46 8.89
N PHE A 180 17.17 15.32 8.39
CA PHE A 180 18.63 15.12 8.33
C PHE A 180 19.42 16.08 9.24
N ASN A 181 18.78 16.68 10.25
CA ASN A 181 19.33 17.73 11.14
C ASN A 181 19.75 19.03 10.42
N VAL A 182 19.14 19.35 9.28
CA VAL A 182 19.45 20.54 8.46
C VAL A 182 18.33 21.58 8.62
N ASN A 183 18.64 22.71 9.29
CA ASN A 183 17.66 23.71 9.74
C ASN A 183 17.85 25.10 9.10
N GLY A 184 16.76 25.74 8.66
CA GLY A 184 16.80 27.10 8.12
C GLY A 184 15.66 27.41 7.15
N ASP A 185 15.89 28.47 6.35
CA ASP A 185 15.15 28.75 5.11
C ASP A 185 16.14 28.56 3.94
N TYR A 186 15.74 27.87 2.88
CA TYR A 186 16.62 27.51 1.76
C TYR A 186 16.21 28.22 0.45
N ALA A 187 16.84 27.83 -0.65
CA ALA A 187 16.24 27.90 -1.99
C ALA A 187 15.42 26.61 -2.19
N LEU A 188 14.45 26.64 -3.11
CA LEU A 188 13.55 25.50 -3.31
C LEU A 188 14.34 24.27 -3.73
N SER A 189 13.88 23.06 -3.37
CA SER A 189 14.55 21.80 -3.72
C SER A 189 14.89 21.70 -5.21
N GLU A 190 14.00 22.17 -6.09
CA GLU A 190 14.15 22.21 -7.54
C GLU A 190 15.07 23.32 -8.09
N ASP A 191 15.55 24.25 -7.27
CA ASP A 191 16.59 25.23 -7.62
C ASP A 191 18.02 24.66 -7.41
N LEU A 192 18.16 23.57 -6.63
CA LEU A 192 19.46 23.09 -6.12
C LEU A 192 20.19 22.16 -7.11
N ASN A 193 21.53 22.20 -7.08
CA ASN A 193 22.43 21.50 -8.00
C ASN A 193 23.71 21.01 -7.27
N ILE A 194 23.98 19.69 -7.27
CA ILE A 194 25.11 19.06 -6.54
C ILE A 194 26.50 19.45 -7.06
N PHE A 195 26.59 20.18 -8.17
CA PHE A 195 27.85 20.67 -8.74
C PHE A 195 28.10 22.17 -8.51
N GLU A 196 27.16 22.91 -7.91
CA GLU A 196 27.28 24.34 -7.67
C GLU A 196 27.60 24.67 -6.21
N ASN A 197 28.49 25.62 -5.97
CA ASN A 197 28.83 26.03 -4.60
C ASN A 197 27.63 26.70 -3.90
N GLY A 198 27.47 26.41 -2.62
CA GLY A 198 26.40 26.96 -1.79
C GLY A 198 25.92 25.96 -0.74
N ASP A 199 25.36 26.46 0.35
CA ASP A 199 25.00 25.65 1.51
C ASP A 199 23.83 24.69 1.21
N GLY A 200 22.82 25.13 0.46
CA GLY A 200 21.72 24.26 0.01
C GLY A 200 22.20 23.14 -0.93
N ASN A 201 23.12 23.45 -1.84
CA ASN A 201 23.72 22.45 -2.76
C ASN A 201 24.58 21.43 -2.00
N ALA A 202 25.30 21.88 -0.97
CA ALA A 202 26.04 21.00 -0.07
C ALA A 202 25.11 20.13 0.81
N ALA A 203 23.96 20.66 1.24
CA ALA A 203 22.93 19.89 1.94
C ALA A 203 22.27 18.83 1.03
N LEU A 204 21.91 19.18 -0.21
CA LEU A 204 21.39 18.25 -1.21
C LEU A 204 22.36 17.09 -1.46
N LEU A 205 23.64 17.39 -1.71
CA LEU A 205 24.67 16.37 -1.91
C LEU A 205 24.87 15.51 -0.65
N ALA A 206 24.77 16.10 0.54
CA ALA A 206 24.83 15.36 1.80
C ALA A 206 23.65 14.37 1.94
N VAL A 207 22.41 14.81 1.70
CA VAL A 207 21.22 13.95 1.70
C VAL A 207 21.35 12.83 0.68
N SER A 208 21.79 13.14 -0.54
CA SER A 208 21.99 12.14 -1.60
C SER A 208 23.01 11.05 -1.20
N VAL A 209 24.10 11.45 -0.53
CA VAL A 209 25.11 10.52 0.02
C VAL A 209 24.59 9.72 1.22
N LEU A 210 23.83 10.36 2.11
CA LEU A 210 23.26 9.76 3.33
C LEU A 210 22.18 8.71 3.01
N VAL A 211 21.30 8.98 2.04
CA VAL A 211 20.27 8.01 1.61
C VAL A 211 20.93 6.84 0.87
N GLN A 212 21.92 7.10 0.00
CA GLN A 212 22.68 6.03 -0.68
C GLN A 212 23.42 5.13 0.32
N ALA A 213 24.13 5.70 1.31
CA ALA A 213 24.85 5.01 2.37
C ALA A 213 25.73 3.81 1.95
N ASN A 214 25.14 2.61 1.97
CA ASN A 214 25.70 1.32 1.55
C ASN A 214 24.68 0.50 0.71
N ALA A 215 23.58 1.11 0.27
CA ALA A 215 22.55 0.49 -0.55
C ALA A 215 23.02 0.33 -2.00
N ASN A 216 22.73 -0.83 -2.59
CA ASN A 216 22.63 -0.99 -4.04
C ASN A 216 21.30 -0.43 -4.54
N GLU A 217 21.14 -0.37 -5.85
CA GLU A 217 20.08 0.31 -6.59
C GLU A 217 18.67 -0.15 -6.15
N ALA A 218 18.40 -1.46 -6.12
CA ALA A 218 17.13 -1.99 -5.61
C ALA A 218 16.81 -1.57 -4.17
N LYS A 219 17.83 -1.52 -3.28
CA LYS A 219 17.66 -1.06 -1.89
C LYS A 219 17.61 0.46 -1.76
N LEU A 220 18.10 1.20 -2.75
CA LEU A 220 17.92 2.65 -2.84
C LEU A 220 16.47 2.95 -3.22
N ALA A 221 15.88 2.22 -4.17
CA ALA A 221 14.47 2.35 -4.54
C ALA A 221 13.54 1.99 -3.36
N GLU A 222 13.76 0.84 -2.71
CA GLU A 222 13.04 0.44 -1.47
C GLU A 222 13.11 1.52 -0.38
N ARG A 223 14.30 2.10 -0.19
CA ARG A 223 14.56 3.14 0.80
C ARG A 223 13.92 4.48 0.44
N LEU A 224 13.98 4.88 -0.83
CA LEU A 224 13.33 6.10 -1.33
C LEU A 224 11.83 6.03 -1.10
N ASP A 225 11.18 4.96 -1.57
CA ASP A 225 9.75 4.77 -1.38
C ASP A 225 9.36 4.83 0.11
N LYS A 226 10.09 4.08 0.96
CA LYS A 226 9.89 4.09 2.41
C LYS A 226 10.06 5.48 3.02
N TYR A 227 11.11 6.21 2.65
CA TYR A 227 11.42 7.53 3.22
C TYR A 227 10.36 8.56 2.78
N SER A 228 9.99 8.57 1.50
CA SER A 228 8.93 9.43 0.97
C SER A 228 7.55 9.10 1.58
N VAL A 229 7.26 7.83 1.92
CA VAL A 229 6.02 7.43 2.63
C VAL A 229 6.02 7.84 4.10
N ALA A 230 7.14 7.70 4.82
CA ALA A 230 7.24 8.15 6.21
C ALA A 230 7.06 9.69 6.29
N ILE A 231 7.80 10.41 5.45
CA ILE A 231 7.74 11.88 5.39
C ILE A 231 6.34 12.36 4.96
N SER A 232 5.66 11.68 4.02
CA SER A 232 4.34 12.15 3.55
C SER A 232 3.27 12.23 4.65
N GLN A 233 3.32 11.32 5.63
CA GLN A 233 2.31 11.22 6.69
C GLN A 233 2.44 12.27 7.80
N ASN A 234 3.66 12.73 8.10
CA ASN A 234 3.90 13.55 9.30
C ASN A 234 5.04 14.58 9.18
N GLY A 235 5.68 14.72 8.01
CA GLY A 235 6.80 15.63 7.81
C GLY A 235 8.13 15.16 8.40
N SER A 236 8.30 13.86 8.67
CA SER A 236 9.48 13.35 9.36
C SER A 236 9.85 11.92 8.95
N LEU A 237 11.15 11.63 8.88
CA LEU A 237 11.64 10.24 9.01
C LEU A 237 11.42 9.71 10.44
N ASP A 238 11.20 8.41 10.57
CA ASP A 238 11.14 7.73 11.86
C ASP A 238 12.49 7.74 12.59
N ASP A 239 12.47 7.67 13.93
CA ASP A 239 13.69 7.73 14.76
C ASP A 239 14.66 6.56 14.50
N LYS A 240 14.15 5.41 14.07
CA LYS A 240 14.97 4.27 13.64
C LYS A 240 15.77 4.63 12.40
N GLU A 241 15.11 5.12 11.36
CA GLU A 241 15.74 5.49 10.08
C GLU A 241 16.74 6.63 10.27
N LYS A 242 16.40 7.67 11.06
CA LYS A 242 17.35 8.71 11.49
C LYS A 242 18.57 8.10 12.20
N THR A 243 18.35 7.14 13.10
CA THR A 243 19.43 6.43 13.81
C THR A 243 20.29 5.59 12.87
N GLU A 244 19.73 4.90 11.88
CA GLU A 244 20.51 4.15 10.86
C GLU A 244 21.37 5.09 9.99
N ILE A 245 20.81 6.24 9.58
CA ILE A 245 21.53 7.26 8.81
C ILE A 245 22.67 7.87 9.65
N ALA A 246 22.41 8.27 10.90
CA ALA A 246 23.41 8.84 11.80
C ALA A 246 24.54 7.84 12.09
N ASN A 247 24.23 6.57 12.40
CA ASN A 247 25.24 5.52 12.59
C ASN A 247 26.13 5.33 11.35
N TRP A 248 25.56 5.41 10.14
CA TRP A 248 26.36 5.39 8.91
C TRP A 248 27.24 6.64 8.79
N ALA A 249 26.72 7.82 9.11
CA ALA A 249 27.45 9.09 9.05
C ALA A 249 28.66 9.11 10.01
N THR A 250 28.51 8.62 11.24
CA THR A 250 29.60 8.45 12.22
C THR A 250 30.66 7.50 11.70
N ASN A 251 30.27 6.37 11.11
CA ASN A 251 31.20 5.40 10.52
C ASN A 251 31.93 5.99 9.30
N ALA A 252 31.21 6.63 8.37
CA ALA A 252 31.77 7.26 7.18
C ALA A 252 32.75 8.40 7.52
N THR A 253 32.47 9.16 8.57
CA THR A 253 33.36 10.19 9.11
C THR A 253 34.62 9.58 9.73
N ALA A 254 34.46 8.60 10.64
CA ALA A 254 35.58 7.97 11.35
C ALA A 254 36.53 7.16 10.44
N THR A 255 36.05 6.66 9.30
CA THR A 255 36.83 5.86 8.35
C THR A 255 37.46 6.67 7.21
N GLY A 256 37.21 7.98 7.13
CA GLY A 256 37.65 8.80 5.98
C GLY A 256 36.93 8.46 4.68
N LYS A 257 35.74 7.82 4.75
CA LYS A 257 34.93 7.49 3.57
C LYS A 257 34.50 8.76 2.82
N LEU A 258 34.25 9.86 3.53
CA LEU A 258 33.86 11.14 2.93
C LEU A 258 34.92 11.69 1.95
N ASP A 259 36.20 11.64 2.33
CA ASP A 259 37.33 12.00 1.46
C ASP A 259 37.47 11.09 0.22
N THR A 260 36.84 9.92 0.25
CA THR A 260 36.78 8.99 -0.89
C THR A 260 35.59 9.34 -1.80
N ILE A 261 34.44 9.67 -1.21
CA ILE A 261 33.24 10.15 -1.93
C ILE A 261 33.54 11.45 -2.68
N ARG A 262 34.24 12.41 -2.06
CA ARG A 262 34.72 13.62 -2.75
C ARG A 262 35.57 13.28 -3.98
N LYS A 263 36.58 12.40 -3.81
CA LYS A 263 37.47 11.97 -4.91
C LYS A 263 36.74 11.20 -6.00
N ASN A 264 35.70 10.42 -5.66
CA ASN A 264 34.84 9.77 -6.63
C ASN A 264 34.19 10.81 -7.56
N ILE A 265 33.52 11.83 -6.98
CA ILE A 265 32.84 12.89 -7.72
C ILE A 265 33.84 13.72 -8.56
N GLU A 266 34.98 14.10 -7.96
CA GLU A 266 36.07 14.80 -8.66
C GLU A 266 36.61 13.98 -9.85
N SER A 267 36.72 12.65 -9.72
CA SER A 267 37.24 11.77 -10.77
C SER A 267 36.38 11.69 -12.04
N TRP A 268 35.11 12.11 -11.96
CA TRP A 268 34.22 12.17 -13.13
C TRP A 268 34.56 13.33 -14.07
N ASN A 269 35.29 14.35 -13.61
CA ASN A 269 35.64 15.57 -14.36
C ASN A 269 34.40 16.34 -14.89
N LEU A 270 33.26 16.23 -14.19
CA LEU A 270 31.98 16.87 -14.55
C LEU A 270 31.77 18.25 -13.92
N THR A 271 32.51 18.59 -12.86
CA THR A 271 32.45 19.89 -12.17
C THR A 271 33.84 20.43 -11.86
N ASP A 272 33.96 21.76 -11.80
CA ASP A 272 35.15 22.48 -11.32
C ASP A 272 35.23 22.54 -9.78
N SER A 273 34.13 22.23 -9.07
CA SER A 273 34.05 22.25 -7.61
C SER A 273 32.97 21.31 -7.06
N VAL A 274 33.29 20.53 -6.03
CA VAL A 274 32.33 19.71 -5.29
C VAL A 274 31.93 20.43 -3.98
N PRO A 275 30.63 20.69 -3.71
CA PRO A 275 30.16 21.40 -2.52
C PRO A 275 30.61 20.78 -1.19
N ALA A 276 30.55 21.54 -0.08
CA ALA A 276 31.06 21.15 1.23
C ALA A 276 30.12 20.20 2.03
N PHE A 277 29.62 19.15 1.37
CA PHE A 277 28.63 18.21 1.89
C PHE A 277 29.04 17.53 3.20
N GLU A 278 30.36 17.35 3.42
CA GLU A 278 30.89 16.73 4.63
C GLU A 278 30.56 17.50 5.90
N THR A 279 30.26 18.81 5.81
CA THR A 279 29.82 19.63 6.96
C THR A 279 28.53 19.08 7.56
N TYR A 280 27.55 18.78 6.71
CA TYR A 280 26.23 18.28 7.10
C TYR A 280 26.29 16.82 7.55
N VAL A 281 27.06 15.99 6.83
CA VAL A 281 27.28 14.58 7.21
C VAL A 281 28.01 14.47 8.57
N LYS A 282 28.95 15.37 8.87
CA LYS A 282 29.64 15.40 10.17
C LYS A 282 28.73 15.90 11.30
N ALA A 283 27.97 16.98 11.08
CA ALA A 283 27.02 17.46 12.09
C ALA A 283 26.01 16.37 12.50
N LEU A 284 25.42 15.66 11.51
CA LEU A 284 24.53 14.53 11.77
C LEU A 284 25.24 13.34 12.46
N ALA A 285 26.52 13.12 12.15
CA ALA A 285 27.35 12.10 12.80
C ALA A 285 27.71 12.40 14.26
N ASP A 286 27.83 13.69 14.61
CA ASP A 286 28.11 14.19 15.96
C ASP A 286 26.83 14.42 16.79
N GLY A 287 25.65 14.37 16.14
CA GLY A 287 24.33 14.62 16.75
C GLY A 287 23.92 16.10 16.81
N ASP A 288 24.74 16.98 16.25
CA ASP A 288 24.46 18.42 16.11
C ASP A 288 23.46 18.70 14.96
N SER A 289 23.02 19.95 14.87
CA SER A 289 22.20 20.44 13.74
C SER A 289 22.84 21.64 13.07
N VAL A 290 22.88 21.66 11.73
CA VAL A 290 23.41 22.79 10.97
C VAL A 290 22.30 23.81 10.73
N THR A 291 22.51 25.06 11.15
CA THR A 291 21.60 26.18 10.85
C THR A 291 22.22 27.09 9.80
N LEU A 292 21.52 27.33 8.68
CA LEU A 292 22.02 28.24 7.64
C LEU A 292 21.83 29.72 8.01
N SER A 293 22.78 30.56 7.60
CA SER A 293 22.65 32.02 7.59
C SER A 293 22.06 32.51 6.28
N SER A 294 21.06 33.39 6.33
CA SER A 294 20.20 33.79 5.20
C SER A 294 20.84 34.72 4.13
N GLU A 295 22.17 34.76 4.03
CA GLU A 295 22.91 35.67 3.12
C GLU A 295 23.11 35.11 1.69
N SER A 296 22.05 34.60 1.05
CA SER A 296 22.13 34.12 -0.36
C SER A 296 20.92 34.45 -1.26
N ARG A 297 19.95 35.27 -0.82
CA ARG A 297 18.83 35.73 -1.67
C ARG A 297 19.16 37.00 -2.46
N SER A 298 20.04 36.91 -3.48
CA SER A 298 20.27 38.01 -4.44
C SER A 298 20.73 37.57 -5.85
N SER A 299 19.76 37.20 -6.69
CA SER A 299 19.65 37.47 -8.14
C SER A 299 20.90 37.76 -9.02
N SER A 300 20.99 36.99 -10.12
CA SER A 300 21.36 37.42 -11.49
C SER A 300 22.82 37.57 -11.94
N SER A 301 23.22 36.61 -12.80
CA SER A 301 23.79 36.79 -14.16
C SER A 301 24.96 37.78 -14.47
N ASN A 302 25.96 37.21 -15.16
CA ASN A 302 26.88 37.81 -16.16
C ASN A 302 28.17 38.58 -15.75
N VAL A 303 29.28 37.81 -15.72
CA VAL A 303 30.61 38.00 -16.36
C VAL A 303 31.51 39.24 -16.07
N ILE A 304 32.82 38.94 -16.01
CA ILE A 304 34.04 39.76 -16.17
C ILE A 304 34.79 40.10 -14.85
N ALA A 305 36.10 39.89 -14.89
CA ALA A 305 37.00 39.84 -13.73
C ALA A 305 37.86 41.10 -13.53
N SER A 306 38.40 41.28 -12.32
CA SER A 306 39.74 41.86 -12.08
C SER A 306 40.23 41.62 -10.63
N GLU A 307 41.50 41.93 -10.39
CA GLU A 307 42.28 41.73 -9.15
C GLU A 307 41.78 42.64 -7.99
N THR A 308 42.10 42.51 -6.68
CA THR A 308 43.42 42.25 -6.06
C THR A 308 43.33 42.05 -4.51
N LYS A 309 44.24 41.26 -3.89
CA LYS A 309 44.87 41.38 -2.53
C LYS A 309 44.03 41.79 -1.27
N GLN A 310 43.94 41.04 -0.15
CA GLN A 310 44.99 40.63 0.85
C GLN A 310 44.65 41.16 2.29
N SER A 311 45.14 40.48 3.37
CA SER A 311 45.08 40.82 4.83
C SER A 311 43.74 40.53 5.54
N SER A 312 43.60 39.69 6.58
CA SER A 312 44.16 39.60 7.98
C SER A 312 43.47 40.56 8.98
N SER A 313 43.22 40.26 10.27
CA SER A 313 43.91 39.30 11.18
C SER A 313 43.12 38.91 12.47
N SER A 314 43.53 37.77 13.04
CA SER A 314 43.49 37.25 14.43
C SER A 314 43.08 38.11 15.65
N SER A 315 42.37 37.51 16.61
CA SER A 315 42.61 37.52 18.09
C SER A 315 41.47 36.79 18.84
N VAL A 316 41.54 36.25 20.07
CA VAL A 316 42.53 35.56 20.95
C VAL A 316 41.81 35.31 22.31
N PHE A 317 42.10 34.21 23.02
CA PHE A 317 41.51 33.87 24.35
C PHE A 317 41.97 34.81 25.48
N PRO A 318 41.31 34.74 26.66
CA PRO A 318 41.99 34.12 27.81
C PRO A 318 41.11 33.17 28.64
N ALA A 319 41.74 32.39 29.52
CA ALA A 319 41.11 31.43 30.43
C ALA A 319 41.52 31.67 31.90
N SER A 320 40.77 31.11 32.86
CA SER A 320 41.25 30.86 34.23
C SER A 320 40.55 29.63 34.83
N SER A 321 41.10 29.05 35.90
CA SER A 321 40.74 27.70 36.38
C SER A 321 40.68 27.59 37.91
N GLY A 322 39.96 26.57 38.42
CA GLY A 322 39.80 26.27 39.85
C GLY A 322 39.32 24.81 40.05
N ASN A 323 39.74 24.17 41.15
CA ASN A 323 39.71 22.70 41.29
C ASN A 323 38.55 22.10 42.12
N LEU A 324 38.32 20.82 41.84
CA LEU A 324 37.71 19.73 42.63
C LEU A 324 38.26 19.62 44.09
N PRO A 325 37.66 18.84 45.05
CA PRO A 325 36.96 17.55 44.80
C PRO A 325 35.75 17.15 45.69
N SER A 326 35.27 15.94 45.39
CA SER A 326 34.22 15.07 45.97
C SER A 326 34.17 14.84 47.49
N SER A 327 32.97 14.49 48.00
CA SER A 327 32.80 13.42 49.01
C SER A 327 31.37 12.84 49.07
N SER A 328 31.24 11.55 49.37
CA SER A 328 29.99 10.79 49.60
C SER A 328 29.54 10.79 51.08
N SER A 329 28.27 10.52 51.39
CA SER A 329 27.87 9.39 52.28
C SER A 329 26.36 9.35 52.64
N SER A 330 25.98 8.24 53.27
CA SER A 330 24.64 7.67 53.45
C SER A 330 23.89 8.02 54.75
N SER A 331 22.56 8.01 54.68
CA SER A 331 21.59 7.35 55.60
C SER A 331 21.63 7.55 57.13
N SER A 332 20.45 7.82 57.73
CA SER A 332 20.04 7.27 59.05
C SER A 332 18.50 7.33 59.24
N ARG A 333 17.95 6.72 60.31
CA ARG A 333 16.50 6.51 60.57
C ARG A 333 16.07 6.93 61.98
N HIS A 334 14.79 7.32 62.15
CA HIS A 334 13.89 7.03 63.30
C HIS A 334 12.42 7.10 62.75
N SER A 335 11.38 6.35 63.13
CA SER A 335 11.06 5.31 64.14
C SER A 335 10.42 5.72 65.50
N GLY A 336 9.08 5.56 65.59
CA GLY A 336 8.26 5.52 66.82
C GLY A 336 6.93 6.28 66.69
N LEU A 337 5.78 5.89 67.28
CA LEU A 337 5.23 4.59 67.74
C LEU A 337 3.72 4.82 68.13
N ASP A 338 2.92 3.74 68.21
CA ASP A 338 1.45 3.66 68.46
C ASP A 338 1.02 4.05 69.94
N PRO A 339 -0.26 3.99 70.45
CA PRO A 339 -1.39 3.11 70.03
C PRO A 339 -2.90 3.46 70.35
N GLU A 340 -3.81 2.52 69.98
CA GLU A 340 -5.14 2.16 70.59
C GLU A 340 -6.33 3.18 70.62
N SER A 341 -7.63 2.79 70.70
CA SER A 341 -8.39 1.55 70.37
C SER A 341 -9.93 1.74 70.40
N SER A 342 -10.71 0.83 69.76
CA SER A 342 -12.15 0.51 70.02
C SER A 342 -13.25 1.56 69.74
N SER A 343 -14.56 1.27 69.48
CA SER A 343 -15.27 0.07 68.96
C SER A 343 -16.78 0.36 68.67
N SER A 344 -17.38 -0.25 67.63
CA SER A 344 -18.84 -0.47 67.37
C SER A 344 -19.82 0.73 67.30
N SER A 345 -20.82 0.86 66.41
CA SER A 345 -21.29 0.19 65.15
C SER A 345 -22.23 1.21 64.41
N SER A 346 -23.26 0.98 63.56
CA SER A 346 -23.99 -0.18 62.99
C SER A 346 -24.91 0.23 61.80
N VAL A 347 -25.27 -0.74 60.93
CA VAL A 347 -26.41 -0.84 59.96
C VAL A 347 -26.65 0.17 58.81
N ILE A 348 -26.43 -0.36 57.58
CA ILE A 348 -27.32 -0.33 56.38
C ILE A 348 -27.33 0.87 55.39
N ALA A 349 -27.18 0.48 54.10
CA ALA A 349 -27.61 1.10 52.82
C ALA A 349 -26.67 2.03 52.01
N SER A 350 -26.81 1.86 50.67
CA SER A 350 -26.41 2.70 49.53
C SER A 350 -24.93 3.08 49.29
N GLU A 351 -24.32 2.28 48.38
CA GLU A 351 -23.64 2.74 47.14
C GLU A 351 -22.20 3.33 47.15
N ALA A 352 -21.63 3.35 45.94
CA ALA A 352 -20.36 3.97 45.51
C ALA A 352 -19.07 3.58 46.27
N LYS A 353 -18.63 2.32 46.13
CA LYS A 353 -17.25 1.93 46.47
C LYS A 353 -16.32 2.14 45.26
N GLN A 354 -15.46 3.15 45.32
CA GLN A 354 -14.52 3.51 44.25
C GLN A 354 -13.13 2.90 44.48
N SER A 355 -12.47 2.48 43.39
CA SER A 355 -11.03 2.15 43.25
C SER A 355 -10.44 0.96 44.03
N SER A 356 -10.22 -0.14 43.30
CA SER A 356 -9.00 -0.98 43.35
C SER A 356 -9.04 -1.95 42.15
N SER A 357 -8.05 -2.05 41.26
CA SER A 357 -6.79 -1.29 41.11
C SER A 357 -6.47 -1.14 39.62
N SER A 358 -5.95 0.01 39.19
CA SER A 358 -5.69 0.28 37.77
C SER A 358 -4.45 -0.46 37.25
N VAL A 359 -4.65 -1.67 36.71
CA VAL A 359 -3.74 -2.24 35.71
C VAL A 359 -3.74 -1.28 34.52
N THR A 360 -2.60 -0.65 34.24
CA THR A 360 -2.48 0.31 33.15
C THR A 360 -2.44 -0.43 31.83
N ASN A 361 -3.39 -0.16 30.94
CA ASN A 361 -3.46 -0.69 29.56
C ASN A 361 -2.37 -0.08 28.64
N SER A 362 -1.15 0.07 29.15
CA SER A 362 0.01 0.71 28.51
C SER A 362 0.56 -0.07 27.30
N TYR A 363 0.07 -1.29 27.06
CA TYR A 363 0.40 -2.12 25.91
C TYR A 363 -0.50 -1.86 24.68
N LEU A 364 -1.59 -1.11 24.85
CA LEU A 364 -2.46 -0.65 23.76
C LEU A 364 -1.83 0.59 23.11
N ASN A 365 -1.73 0.61 21.78
CA ASN A 365 -1.22 1.76 21.04
C ASN A 365 -2.03 3.04 21.35
N PRO A 366 -1.44 4.09 21.97
CA PRO A 366 -2.17 5.30 22.37
C PRO A 366 -2.68 6.14 21.20
N ASN A 367 -2.18 5.91 19.98
CA ASN A 367 -2.60 6.62 18.78
C ASN A 367 -3.89 6.03 18.15
N ILE A 368 -4.38 4.89 18.67
CA ILE A 368 -5.57 4.21 18.12
C ILE A 368 -6.82 4.58 18.91
N ASN A 369 -7.86 5.02 18.21
CA ASN A 369 -9.17 5.30 18.78
C ASN A 369 -9.99 4.01 18.98
N TYR A 370 -9.74 3.31 20.09
CA TYR A 370 -10.45 2.07 20.42
C TYR A 370 -11.93 2.30 20.74
N GLY A 371 -12.79 1.51 20.11
CA GLY A 371 -14.14 1.27 20.60
C GLY A 371 -14.14 0.43 21.88
N GLU A 372 -15.32 0.21 22.46
CA GLU A 372 -15.52 -0.61 23.66
C GLU A 372 -16.69 -1.57 23.47
N MET A 373 -16.63 -2.72 24.14
CA MET A 373 -17.77 -3.60 24.35
C MET A 373 -17.78 -4.11 25.80
N THR A 374 -18.96 -4.23 26.39
CA THR A 374 -19.14 -4.80 27.74
C THR A 374 -19.70 -6.20 27.62
N ASP A 375 -19.02 -7.19 28.18
CA ASP A 375 -19.55 -8.56 28.26
C ASP A 375 -20.62 -8.60 29.35
N SER A 376 -21.84 -8.96 28.97
CA SER A 376 -23.00 -8.98 29.87
C SER A 376 -22.96 -10.11 30.89
N ARG A 377 -22.03 -11.07 30.75
CA ARG A 377 -21.93 -12.29 31.55
C ARG A 377 -21.08 -12.10 32.81
N ASP A 378 -20.03 -11.27 32.74
CA ASP A 378 -19.12 -10.95 33.85
C ASP A 378 -18.98 -9.45 34.14
N GLY A 379 -19.44 -8.57 33.24
CA GLY A 379 -19.30 -7.11 33.34
C GLY A 379 -17.97 -6.56 32.84
N GLN A 380 -17.08 -7.39 32.28
CA GLN A 380 -15.78 -6.97 31.77
C GLN A 380 -15.95 -6.09 30.53
N VAL A 381 -15.34 -4.90 30.56
CA VAL A 381 -15.21 -4.04 29.37
C VAL A 381 -13.94 -4.42 28.63
N TYR A 382 -14.05 -4.65 27.33
CA TYR A 382 -12.94 -4.93 26.42
C TYR A 382 -12.82 -3.81 25.38
N LYS A 383 -11.59 -3.38 25.10
CA LYS A 383 -11.29 -2.51 23.96
C LYS A 383 -11.46 -3.27 22.64
N THR A 384 -11.94 -2.58 21.63
CA THR A 384 -12.21 -3.11 20.28
C THR A 384 -11.62 -2.20 19.21
N VAL A 385 -11.28 -2.77 18.06
CA VAL A 385 -10.67 -2.05 16.93
C VAL A 385 -11.23 -2.57 15.62
N LYS A 386 -11.31 -1.72 14.59
CA LYS A 386 -11.71 -2.13 13.24
C LYS A 386 -10.48 -2.44 12.41
N ILE A 387 -10.41 -3.64 11.82
CA ILE A 387 -9.32 -4.04 10.92
C ILE A 387 -9.98 -4.52 9.62
N GLY A 388 -9.75 -3.77 8.53
CA GLY A 388 -10.49 -3.92 7.29
C GLY A 388 -11.98 -3.61 7.45
N SER A 389 -12.85 -4.55 7.07
CA SER A 389 -14.29 -4.49 7.32
C SER A 389 -14.66 -4.88 8.75
N GLN A 390 -13.97 -5.85 9.34
CA GLN A 390 -14.35 -6.51 10.60
C GLN A 390 -14.00 -5.69 11.85
N VAL A 391 -14.73 -5.91 12.95
CA VAL A 391 -14.38 -5.38 14.28
C VAL A 391 -13.92 -6.50 15.21
N TRP A 392 -12.70 -6.37 15.71
CA TRP A 392 -12.01 -7.32 16.57
C TRP A 392 -11.98 -6.81 18.01
N MET A 393 -11.95 -7.73 18.98
CA MET A 393 -11.40 -7.40 20.30
C MET A 393 -9.90 -7.05 20.16
N ALA A 394 -9.47 -5.94 20.74
CA ALA A 394 -8.05 -5.57 20.86
C ALA A 394 -7.38 -6.28 22.06
N GLN A 395 -8.18 -6.67 23.05
CA GLN A 395 -7.75 -7.39 24.25
C GLN A 395 -8.16 -8.87 24.17
N ASN A 396 -7.40 -9.74 24.83
CA ASN A 396 -7.71 -11.17 24.90
C ASN A 396 -8.91 -11.39 25.83
N LEU A 397 -9.74 -12.39 25.56
CA LEU A 397 -10.91 -12.72 26.39
C LEU A 397 -10.47 -13.17 27.81
N ASN A 398 -11.18 -12.70 28.83
CA ASN A 398 -10.91 -12.98 30.25
C ASN A 398 -12.08 -13.67 30.97
N TYR A 399 -13.15 -14.01 30.24
CA TYR A 399 -14.36 -14.66 30.77
C TYR A 399 -14.06 -16.03 31.40
N GLU A 400 -14.49 -16.25 32.65
CA GLU A 400 -14.22 -17.47 33.40
C GLU A 400 -15.08 -18.66 32.93
N ALA A 401 -14.54 -19.43 31.98
CA ALA A 401 -15.12 -20.68 31.52
C ALA A 401 -14.49 -21.90 32.20
N LYS A 402 -15.20 -23.05 32.18
CA LYS A 402 -14.62 -24.35 32.55
C LYS A 402 -13.46 -24.69 31.60
N ASN A 403 -12.36 -25.22 32.14
CA ASN A 403 -11.11 -25.45 31.42
C ASN A 403 -10.52 -24.16 30.79
N SER A 404 -10.57 -23.06 31.56
CA SER A 404 -9.83 -21.83 31.26
C SER A 404 -8.97 -21.41 32.46
N TYR A 405 -7.75 -20.93 32.20
CA TYR A 405 -6.69 -20.76 33.19
C TYR A 405 -6.04 -19.38 33.06
N CYS A 406 -5.69 -18.77 34.20
CA CYS A 406 -4.71 -17.68 34.22
C CYS A 406 -3.30 -18.26 34.04
N TYR A 407 -2.37 -17.51 33.45
CA TYR A 407 -0.97 -17.94 33.42
C TYR A 407 -0.42 -18.10 34.85
N ASN A 408 0.28 -19.20 35.15
CA ASN A 408 0.73 -19.58 36.49
C ASN A 408 -0.41 -19.61 37.55
N ASP A 409 -1.65 -19.87 37.14
CA ASP A 409 -2.85 -19.94 37.99
C ASP A 409 -3.08 -18.70 38.88
N SER A 410 -2.60 -17.52 38.47
CA SER A 410 -2.64 -16.28 39.25
C SER A 410 -3.41 -15.16 38.54
N THR A 411 -4.36 -14.52 39.25
CA THR A 411 -5.30 -13.54 38.68
C THR A 411 -4.62 -12.34 38.04
N ILE A 412 -3.46 -11.92 38.55
CA ILE A 412 -2.65 -10.81 38.00
C ILE A 412 -2.30 -11.07 36.53
N TYR A 413 -2.09 -12.33 36.12
CA TYR A 413 -1.87 -12.67 34.71
C TYR A 413 -3.16 -12.68 33.90
N CYS A 414 -4.30 -13.07 34.48
CA CYS A 414 -5.62 -12.88 33.83
C CYS A 414 -5.91 -11.39 33.59
N GLU A 415 -5.74 -10.55 34.62
CA GLU A 415 -5.96 -9.09 34.55
C GLU A 415 -5.07 -8.40 33.51
N LYS A 416 -3.84 -8.90 33.27
CA LYS A 416 -2.93 -8.35 32.26
C LYS A 416 -3.10 -8.97 30.86
N TYR A 417 -3.24 -10.29 30.75
CA TYR A 417 -3.09 -11.04 29.49
C TYR A 417 -4.36 -11.74 29.00
N GLY A 418 -5.46 -11.72 29.77
CA GLY A 418 -6.63 -12.57 29.55
C GLY A 418 -6.39 -14.03 29.95
N ARG A 419 -7.32 -14.91 29.57
CA ARG A 419 -7.28 -16.34 29.91
C ARG A 419 -6.78 -17.19 28.76
N LEU A 420 -6.13 -18.30 29.12
CA LEU A 420 -5.86 -19.42 28.23
C LEU A 420 -7.03 -20.40 28.31
N TYR A 421 -7.51 -20.88 27.17
CA TYR A 421 -8.61 -21.82 27.04
C TYR A 421 -8.15 -23.07 26.29
N SER A 422 -8.53 -24.26 26.75
CA SER A 422 -8.49 -25.46 25.91
C SER A 422 -9.37 -25.27 24.67
N TRP A 423 -9.07 -25.91 23.53
CA TRP A 423 -9.86 -25.67 22.31
C TRP A 423 -11.35 -26.01 22.50
N ALA A 424 -11.65 -27.11 23.20
CA ALA A 424 -13.02 -27.50 23.55
C ALA A 424 -13.74 -26.41 24.38
N ALA A 425 -13.02 -25.67 25.24
CA ALA A 425 -13.58 -24.53 25.97
C ALA A 425 -13.73 -23.29 25.10
N ALA A 426 -12.78 -23.00 24.21
CA ALA A 426 -12.88 -21.89 23.24
C ALA A 426 -14.11 -22.05 22.31
N MET A 427 -14.43 -23.29 21.93
CA MET A 427 -15.63 -23.65 21.16
C MET A 427 -16.92 -23.71 21.99
N ASP A 428 -16.89 -23.47 23.31
CA ASP A 428 -17.99 -23.74 24.28
C ASP A 428 -18.57 -25.18 24.17
N SER A 429 -17.81 -26.11 23.57
CA SER A 429 -18.27 -27.39 23.05
C SER A 429 -19.57 -27.34 22.21
N VAL A 430 -19.93 -26.15 21.71
CA VAL A 430 -21.22 -25.75 21.10
C VAL A 430 -22.43 -26.42 21.79
N LYS A 431 -22.47 -26.34 23.13
CA LYS A 431 -23.53 -26.87 24.03
C LYS A 431 -23.75 -28.39 24.02
N ASN A 432 -23.21 -29.14 23.06
CA ASN A 432 -23.54 -30.56 22.82
C ASN A 432 -22.32 -31.52 22.77
N GLY A 433 -21.08 -31.03 22.90
CA GLY A 433 -19.90 -31.89 23.09
C GLY A 433 -18.86 -31.90 21.97
N CYS A 434 -18.76 -30.84 21.15
CA CYS A 434 -17.57 -30.64 20.30
C CYS A 434 -16.30 -30.50 21.18
N GLY A 435 -15.18 -31.13 20.81
CA GLY A 435 -13.91 -30.99 21.55
C GLY A 435 -12.94 -32.17 21.39
N ASN A 436 -12.07 -32.35 22.39
CA ASN A 436 -10.95 -33.30 22.37
C ASN A 436 -11.37 -34.73 21.95
N GLY A 437 -10.65 -35.29 20.98
CA GLY A 437 -10.92 -36.63 20.44
C GLY A 437 -12.15 -36.73 19.50
N LEU A 438 -12.74 -35.59 19.11
CA LEU A 438 -13.83 -35.51 18.14
C LEU A 438 -13.49 -34.47 17.05
N VAL A 439 -13.96 -34.74 15.83
CA VAL A 439 -13.97 -33.77 14.72
C VAL A 439 -15.23 -32.93 14.85
N CYS A 440 -15.10 -31.61 14.71
CA CYS A 440 -16.23 -30.68 14.76
C CYS A 440 -16.52 -30.04 13.41
N SER A 441 -17.78 -30.16 12.97
CA SER A 441 -18.32 -29.44 11.80
C SER A 441 -19.46 -28.49 12.23
N PRO A 442 -19.17 -27.45 13.04
CA PRO A 442 -20.19 -26.53 13.53
C PRO A 442 -20.70 -25.60 12.42
N ALA A 443 -21.94 -25.12 12.54
CA ALA A 443 -22.43 -24.05 11.68
C ALA A 443 -21.72 -22.74 12.05
N TYR A 444 -21.06 -22.12 11.08
CA TYR A 444 -20.38 -20.83 11.22
C TYR A 444 -21.41 -19.65 11.11
N PRO A 445 -21.26 -18.53 11.85
CA PRO A 445 -20.19 -18.20 12.80
C PRO A 445 -20.32 -18.94 14.13
N VAL A 446 -19.19 -19.46 14.61
CA VAL A 446 -19.14 -20.24 15.86
C VAL A 446 -18.97 -19.29 17.04
N GLN A 447 -20.07 -18.97 17.74
CA GLN A 447 -20.02 -18.09 18.93
C GLN A 447 -18.95 -18.57 19.93
N GLY A 448 -18.96 -19.87 20.26
CA GLY A 448 -18.05 -20.45 21.24
C GLY A 448 -18.10 -19.71 22.59
N VAL A 449 -16.95 -19.49 23.21
CA VAL A 449 -16.83 -18.78 24.49
C VAL A 449 -17.05 -17.26 24.38
N CYS A 450 -17.18 -16.71 23.18
CA CYS A 450 -17.37 -15.27 22.95
C CYS A 450 -18.76 -14.77 23.43
N PRO A 451 -18.87 -13.48 23.81
CA PRO A 451 -20.14 -12.89 24.23
C PRO A 451 -21.17 -12.83 23.08
N ASP A 452 -22.44 -12.66 23.43
CA ASP A 452 -23.52 -12.56 22.43
C ASP A 452 -23.26 -11.42 21.44
N GLY A 453 -23.42 -11.69 20.15
CA GLY A 453 -23.07 -10.77 19.07
C GLY A 453 -21.58 -10.80 18.66
N TRP A 454 -20.79 -11.73 19.21
CA TRP A 454 -19.40 -12.00 18.85
C TRP A 454 -19.17 -13.50 18.63
N HIS A 455 -18.08 -13.88 17.97
CA HIS A 455 -17.74 -15.26 17.67
C HIS A 455 -16.23 -15.53 17.66
N LEU A 456 -15.86 -16.82 17.69
CA LEU A 456 -14.48 -17.29 17.55
C LEU A 456 -14.11 -17.33 16.06
N PRO A 457 -13.17 -16.49 15.59
CA PRO A 457 -12.81 -16.38 14.18
C PRO A 457 -12.30 -17.69 13.58
N ASP A 458 -12.63 -17.91 12.31
CA ASP A 458 -12.17 -19.06 11.53
C ASP A 458 -10.82 -18.76 10.84
N THR A 459 -10.24 -19.73 10.14
CA THR A 459 -9.03 -19.51 9.34
C THR A 459 -9.19 -18.46 8.24
N THR A 460 -10.39 -18.21 7.73
CA THR A 460 -10.64 -17.19 6.71
C THR A 460 -10.40 -15.80 7.28
N GLU A 461 -11.02 -15.51 8.42
CA GLU A 461 -11.01 -14.18 9.05
C GLU A 461 -9.64 -13.86 9.67
N TRP A 462 -8.95 -14.87 10.20
CA TRP A 462 -7.54 -14.74 10.54
C TRP A 462 -6.69 -14.40 9.31
N ASN A 463 -6.82 -15.12 8.20
CA ASN A 463 -6.04 -14.82 6.98
C ASN A 463 -6.39 -13.46 6.36
N GLU A 464 -7.65 -13.00 6.43
CA GLU A 464 -8.05 -11.64 6.02
C GLU A 464 -7.30 -10.58 6.85
N MET A 465 -7.30 -10.71 8.18
CA MET A 465 -6.52 -9.81 9.06
C MET A 465 -5.02 -9.86 8.76
N LEU A 466 -4.44 -11.05 8.57
CA LEU A 466 -3.00 -11.20 8.30
C LEU A 466 -2.57 -10.50 7.01
N VAL A 467 -3.38 -10.56 5.95
CA VAL A 467 -3.08 -9.84 4.70
C VAL A 467 -3.13 -8.33 4.90
N ILE A 468 -4.12 -7.82 5.65
CA ILE A 468 -4.23 -6.38 5.98
C ILE A 468 -3.03 -5.93 6.83
N ALA A 469 -2.69 -6.69 7.86
CA ALA A 469 -1.55 -6.42 8.75
C ALA A 469 -0.20 -6.47 8.05
N GLY A 470 -0.07 -7.30 7.01
CA GLY A 470 1.12 -7.38 6.18
C GLY A 470 1.19 -6.35 5.06
N GLY A 471 0.16 -5.52 4.84
CA GLY A 471 0.07 -4.67 3.65
C GLY A 471 0.13 -5.46 2.34
N GLY A 472 -0.51 -6.63 2.30
CA GLY A 472 -0.38 -7.63 1.25
C GLY A 472 0.68 -8.72 1.52
N TYR A 473 1.70 -8.43 2.33
CA TYR A 473 2.82 -9.32 2.62
C TYR A 473 2.66 -10.02 3.97
N ILE A 474 2.05 -11.21 3.98
CA ILE A 474 1.76 -11.99 5.22
C ILE A 474 2.98 -12.19 6.15
N THR A 475 4.19 -12.23 5.58
CA THR A 475 5.48 -12.32 6.27
C THR A 475 5.80 -11.12 7.18
N LEU A 476 5.09 -10.00 7.05
CA LEU A 476 5.24 -8.79 7.89
C LEU A 476 4.08 -8.61 8.89
N ALA A 477 3.01 -9.40 8.78
CA ALA A 477 1.79 -9.26 9.60
C ALA A 477 2.06 -9.34 11.11
N GLY A 478 3.08 -10.11 11.51
CA GLY A 478 3.46 -10.26 12.91
C GLY A 478 4.28 -9.12 13.48
N GLU A 479 4.65 -8.10 12.71
CA GLU A 479 5.19 -6.84 13.23
C GLU A 479 4.05 -5.86 13.54
N ALA A 480 3.04 -5.81 12.67
CA ALA A 480 1.89 -4.90 12.81
C ALA A 480 0.84 -5.31 13.86
N LEU A 481 0.83 -6.59 14.29
CA LEU A 481 -0.16 -7.13 15.22
C LEU A 481 0.33 -7.29 16.68
N LYS A 482 1.65 -7.30 16.91
CA LYS A 482 2.20 -7.44 18.28
C LYS A 482 1.97 -6.17 19.08
N SER A 483 1.62 -6.32 20.36
CA SER A 483 1.60 -5.20 21.31
C SER A 483 2.94 -4.47 21.36
N GLN A 484 2.88 -3.14 21.56
CA GLN A 484 4.05 -2.27 21.66
C GLN A 484 4.98 -2.65 22.83
N ASP A 485 4.44 -3.35 23.84
CA ASP A 485 5.16 -3.71 25.05
C ASP A 485 4.95 -5.19 25.44
N GLY A 486 5.85 -5.72 26.27
CA GLY A 486 5.79 -7.05 26.87
C GLY A 486 6.47 -8.20 26.12
N TRP A 487 6.98 -7.97 24.90
CA TRP A 487 7.66 -9.00 24.09
C TRP A 487 9.15 -9.15 24.45
N PHE A 488 9.64 -10.38 24.58
CA PHE A 488 10.99 -10.68 25.01
C PHE A 488 12.02 -10.11 24.03
N GLY A 489 12.92 -9.27 24.56
CA GLY A 489 13.94 -8.56 23.77
C GLY A 489 13.48 -7.20 23.23
N ASN A 490 12.24 -6.77 23.47
CA ASN A 490 11.66 -5.48 23.04
C ASN A 490 12.14 -5.01 21.65
N LYS A 491 11.75 -5.75 20.60
CA LYS A 491 11.63 -5.17 19.26
C LYS A 491 10.61 -4.02 19.33
N ASN A 492 10.85 -2.93 18.59
CA ASN A 492 9.96 -1.77 18.55
C ASN A 492 8.68 -2.06 17.73
N ASN A 493 7.83 -2.98 18.19
CA ASN A 493 6.53 -3.24 17.57
C ASN A 493 5.70 -1.95 17.66
N THR A 494 5.18 -1.45 16.54
CA THR A 494 4.43 -0.18 16.51
C THR A 494 2.92 -0.36 16.72
N ASP A 495 2.40 -1.59 16.57
CA ASP A 495 0.96 -1.92 16.66
C ASP A 495 0.05 -0.93 15.89
N PRO A 496 0.33 -0.64 14.59
CA PRO A 496 -0.38 0.38 13.81
C PRO A 496 -1.85 0.04 13.56
N LEU A 497 -2.26 -1.22 13.76
CA LEU A 497 -3.64 -1.66 13.68
C LEU A 497 -4.36 -1.66 15.04
N GLY A 498 -3.68 -1.37 16.16
CA GLY A 498 -4.24 -1.49 17.51
C GLY A 498 -4.73 -2.90 17.83
N PHE A 499 -4.08 -3.92 17.28
CA PHE A 499 -4.43 -5.31 17.59
C PHE A 499 -3.81 -5.72 18.93
N SER A 500 -2.68 -5.15 19.32
CA SER A 500 -2.14 -5.26 20.68
C SER A 500 -1.98 -6.72 21.18
N ALA A 501 -1.51 -7.64 20.32
CA ALA A 501 -1.35 -9.04 20.71
C ALA A 501 -0.30 -9.18 21.81
N LEU A 502 -0.76 -9.48 23.03
CA LEU A 502 0.08 -9.71 24.19
C LEU A 502 0.66 -11.13 24.21
N PRO A 503 1.96 -11.30 24.53
CA PRO A 503 2.66 -12.57 24.54
C PRO A 503 2.41 -13.36 25.84
N VAL A 504 1.20 -13.90 25.97
CA VAL A 504 0.79 -14.72 27.13
C VAL A 504 1.47 -16.10 27.19
N GLY A 505 2.05 -16.57 26.09
CA GLY A 505 2.57 -17.94 25.98
C GLY A 505 1.45 -18.96 25.81
N ASN A 506 1.61 -20.13 26.43
CA ASN A 506 0.60 -21.19 26.45
C ASN A 506 0.71 -22.07 27.69
N ARG A 507 -0.29 -22.90 27.93
CA ARG A 507 -0.26 -24.01 28.90
C ARG A 507 -0.32 -25.32 28.11
N ASN A 508 0.43 -26.34 28.52
CA ASN A 508 0.39 -27.65 27.86
C ASN A 508 -0.51 -28.65 28.60
N TYR A 509 -0.73 -29.82 28.00
CA TYR A 509 -1.53 -30.92 28.57
C TYR A 509 -1.10 -31.38 29.99
N GLU A 510 0.14 -31.14 30.40
CA GLU A 510 0.66 -31.45 31.75
C GLU A 510 0.32 -30.37 32.78
N GLY A 511 -0.28 -29.26 32.34
CA GLY A 511 -0.50 -28.05 33.13
C GLY A 511 0.73 -27.15 33.26
N ALA A 512 1.82 -27.43 32.56
CA ALA A 512 3.01 -26.59 32.59
C ALA A 512 2.85 -25.37 31.67
N PHE A 513 2.93 -24.19 32.27
CA PHE A 513 2.92 -22.91 31.57
C PHE A 513 4.28 -22.64 30.89
N LYS A 514 4.25 -22.19 29.64
CA LYS A 514 5.43 -22.01 28.77
C LYS A 514 5.33 -20.71 27.97
N ASN A 515 6.48 -20.20 27.53
CA ASN A 515 6.59 -19.17 26.49
C ASN A 515 5.97 -17.79 26.76
N ILE A 516 5.68 -17.44 28.03
CA ILE A 516 5.34 -16.05 28.39
C ILE A 516 6.42 -15.06 27.93
N ASN A 517 5.96 -13.90 27.48
CA ASN A 517 6.74 -12.86 26.80
C ASN A 517 7.36 -13.29 25.45
N LYS A 518 7.30 -14.57 25.05
CA LYS A 518 7.88 -15.05 23.78
C LYS A 518 6.86 -15.30 22.68
N ASN A 519 5.64 -15.71 23.03
CA ASN A 519 4.64 -16.13 22.06
C ASN A 519 3.24 -15.64 22.40
N ALA A 520 2.43 -15.36 21.38
CA ALA A 520 0.99 -15.20 21.50
C ALA A 520 0.32 -16.21 20.56
N GLY A 521 -0.39 -17.19 21.12
CA GLY A 521 -1.16 -18.16 20.34
C GLY A 521 -2.65 -17.89 20.50
N PHE A 522 -3.40 -17.93 19.39
CA PHE A 522 -4.85 -17.73 19.37
C PHE A 522 -5.57 -18.88 18.68
N TRP A 523 -6.66 -19.36 19.27
CA TRP A 523 -7.49 -20.40 18.66
C TRP A 523 -8.28 -19.91 17.44
N THR A 524 -8.51 -20.83 16.50
CA THR A 524 -9.55 -20.68 15.47
C THR A 524 -10.75 -21.58 15.77
N SER A 525 -11.86 -21.33 15.08
CA SER A 525 -13.01 -22.26 15.02
C SER A 525 -12.89 -23.36 13.96
N THR A 526 -11.80 -23.38 13.17
CA THR A 526 -11.60 -24.31 12.04
C THR A 526 -10.81 -25.56 12.48
N ASP A 527 -11.50 -26.71 12.56
CA ASP A 527 -10.88 -28.02 12.79
C ASP A 527 -10.06 -28.50 11.57
N VAL A 528 -9.26 -29.56 11.73
CA VAL A 528 -8.47 -30.15 10.64
C VAL A 528 -9.19 -31.38 10.08
N GLU A 529 -9.41 -31.42 8.76
CA GLU A 529 -10.20 -32.47 8.08
C GLU A 529 -9.43 -33.80 7.84
N ASP A 530 -8.17 -33.90 8.28
CA ASP A 530 -7.33 -35.09 8.07
C ASP A 530 -7.61 -36.17 9.14
N ASP A 531 -8.01 -37.36 8.66
CA ASP A 531 -8.39 -38.53 9.46
C ASP A 531 -7.24 -39.12 10.32
N SER A 532 -6.01 -38.61 10.16
CA SER A 532 -4.85 -38.91 11.00
C SER A 532 -4.54 -37.86 12.09
N ALA A 533 -5.23 -36.71 12.08
CA ALA A 533 -4.86 -35.50 12.82
C ALA A 533 -5.83 -35.10 13.94
N TYR A 534 -6.71 -36.00 14.42
CA TYR A 534 -7.81 -35.70 15.35
C TYR A 534 -7.47 -34.84 16.58
N ASP A 535 -6.22 -34.87 17.07
CA ASP A 535 -5.74 -34.12 18.22
C ASP A 535 -5.22 -32.70 17.89
N TYR A 536 -5.28 -32.22 16.65
CA TYR A 536 -4.78 -30.91 16.21
C TYR A 536 -5.86 -30.01 15.59
N VAL A 537 -5.67 -28.69 15.70
CA VAL A 537 -6.51 -27.62 15.12
C VAL A 537 -5.62 -26.49 14.61
N TYR A 538 -6.10 -25.70 13.65
CA TYR A 538 -5.45 -24.42 13.32
C TYR A 538 -5.47 -23.44 14.51
N LYS A 539 -4.33 -22.82 14.77
CA LYS A 539 -4.14 -21.65 15.62
C LYS A 539 -3.32 -20.59 14.88
N LEU A 540 -3.53 -19.32 15.19
CA LEU A 540 -2.54 -18.30 14.87
C LEU A 540 -1.39 -18.39 15.87
N LEU A 541 -0.15 -18.19 15.43
CA LEU A 541 0.98 -17.89 16.29
C LEU A 541 1.68 -16.60 15.88
N LEU A 542 1.97 -15.76 16.88
CA LEU A 542 3.02 -14.75 16.82
C LEU A 542 4.19 -15.18 17.73
N ASP A 543 5.41 -14.98 17.25
CA ASP A 543 6.66 -15.32 17.93
C ASP A 543 7.58 -14.09 18.02
N PHE A 544 8.39 -13.97 19.07
CA PHE A 544 9.30 -12.85 19.30
C PHE A 544 10.46 -12.77 18.30
N GLU A 545 10.98 -13.90 17.79
CA GLU A 545 12.09 -13.92 16.83
C GLU A 545 11.62 -13.58 15.41
N SER A 546 10.39 -13.96 15.04
CA SER A 546 9.82 -13.66 13.71
C SER A 546 9.09 -12.31 13.63
N ASN A 547 9.02 -11.75 12.41
CA ASN A 547 8.13 -10.63 12.07
C ASN A 547 6.86 -11.13 11.32
N GLU A 548 6.78 -12.42 11.01
CA GLU A 548 5.59 -13.07 10.49
C GLU A 548 4.60 -13.44 11.61
N ALA A 549 3.32 -13.52 11.27
CA ALA A 549 2.29 -14.16 12.07
C ALA A 549 1.64 -15.24 11.22
N PHE A 550 1.71 -16.49 11.67
CA PHE A 550 1.47 -17.66 10.81
C PHE A 550 0.45 -18.63 11.38
N MET A 551 -0.40 -19.16 10.49
CA MET A 551 -1.36 -20.21 10.80
C MET A 551 -0.63 -21.56 10.88
N GLN A 552 -0.78 -22.26 11.99
CA GLN A 552 -0.15 -23.57 12.21
C GLN A 552 -1.01 -24.48 13.09
N TYR A 553 -0.62 -25.74 13.19
CA TYR A 553 -1.30 -26.71 14.05
C TYR A 553 -0.97 -26.48 15.54
N GLY A 554 -2.01 -26.53 16.38
CA GLY A 554 -1.92 -26.58 17.83
C GLY A 554 -2.70 -27.79 18.35
N ALA A 555 -2.18 -28.48 19.36
CA ALA A 555 -2.85 -29.66 19.89
C ALA A 555 -4.08 -29.25 20.73
N LYS A 556 -5.24 -29.88 20.52
CA LYS A 556 -6.52 -29.63 21.23
C LYS A 556 -6.40 -29.70 22.76
N ILE A 557 -5.35 -30.37 23.25
CA ILE A 557 -5.00 -30.61 24.65
C ILE A 557 -4.10 -29.53 25.29
N ASP A 558 -3.60 -28.57 24.52
CA ASP A 558 -2.97 -27.34 25.04
C ASP A 558 -4.04 -26.26 25.30
N ASP A 559 -3.69 -25.22 26.07
CA ASP A 559 -4.50 -24.00 26.23
C ASP A 559 -3.81 -22.77 25.62
N TYR A 560 -4.53 -22.05 24.75
CA TYR A 560 -4.11 -20.81 24.08
C TYR A 560 -5.14 -19.69 24.30
N ALA A 561 -4.83 -18.44 23.93
CA ALA A 561 -5.74 -17.32 24.12
C ALA A 561 -6.95 -17.38 23.16
N VAL A 562 -8.03 -16.71 23.56
CA VAL A 562 -9.18 -16.44 22.69
C VAL A 562 -9.29 -14.93 22.44
N ARG A 563 -9.68 -14.58 21.23
CA ARG A 563 -9.99 -13.22 20.79
C ARG A 563 -11.17 -13.30 19.83
N CYS A 564 -12.17 -12.46 20.05
CA CYS A 564 -13.44 -12.56 19.33
C CYS A 564 -13.56 -11.52 18.22
N VAL A 565 -14.29 -11.89 17.16
CA VAL A 565 -14.76 -10.99 16.09
C VAL A 565 -16.23 -10.68 16.31
N ARG A 566 -16.65 -9.44 16.02
CA ARG A 566 -18.04 -9.03 16.13
C ARG A 566 -18.84 -9.58 14.95
N ASN A 567 -20.06 -10.04 15.21
CA ASN A 567 -20.98 -10.45 14.16
C ASN A 567 -21.35 -9.22 13.33
N GLU A 568 -21.12 -9.25 12.02
CA GLU A 568 -21.55 -8.16 11.14
C GLU A 568 -23.08 -8.10 11.04
N PRO A 569 -23.68 -6.89 11.03
CA PRO A 569 -25.12 -6.75 10.88
C PRO A 569 -25.51 -7.23 9.49
N VAL A 570 -26.40 -8.23 9.42
CA VAL A 570 -26.87 -8.79 8.14
C VAL A 570 -27.58 -7.71 7.34
N ALA A 571 -26.85 -7.10 6.39
CA ALA A 571 -27.43 -6.19 5.40
C ALA A 571 -28.55 -6.94 4.68
N SER A 572 -29.72 -6.30 4.56
CA SER A 572 -30.99 -6.95 4.22
C SER A 572 -30.85 -7.92 3.04
N SER A 573 -30.89 -9.21 3.34
CA SER A 573 -30.42 -10.26 2.44
C SER A 573 -31.21 -10.29 1.13
N ILE A 574 -30.51 -10.13 0.00
CA ILE A 574 -31.01 -10.63 -1.27
C ILE A 574 -31.12 -12.15 -1.13
N SER A 575 -32.33 -12.67 -1.31
CA SER A 575 -32.67 -14.07 -1.05
C SER A 575 -31.76 -15.04 -1.79
N LEU A 576 -31.48 -16.18 -1.14
CA LEU A 576 -30.84 -17.36 -1.73
C LEU A 576 -31.42 -17.68 -3.12
N LEU A 577 -30.52 -18.01 -4.05
CA LEU A 577 -30.81 -18.88 -5.20
C LEU A 577 -29.87 -20.10 -5.23
N CYS A 578 -29.70 -20.72 -4.06
CA CYS A 578 -29.42 -22.16 -3.96
C CYS A 578 -30.74 -22.80 -3.51
N SER A 579 -31.47 -23.42 -4.43
CA SER A 579 -32.78 -24.03 -4.18
C SER A 579 -32.66 -25.34 -3.37
N GLU A 580 -33.56 -25.55 -2.41
CA GLU A 580 -33.55 -26.63 -1.39
C GLU A 580 -33.70 -28.08 -1.93
N GLU A 581 -33.46 -28.35 -3.21
CA GLU A 581 -33.67 -29.66 -3.88
C GLU A 581 -32.46 -30.18 -4.69
N ARG A 582 -31.22 -29.76 -4.38
CA ARG A 582 -30.00 -30.34 -5.02
C ARG A 582 -28.87 -30.59 -4.03
N GLU A 583 -28.34 -31.81 -4.06
CA GLU A 583 -27.09 -32.19 -3.41
C GLU A 583 -25.88 -31.58 -4.17
N SER A 584 -24.82 -31.27 -3.44
CA SER A 584 -23.55 -30.65 -3.88
C SER A 584 -23.64 -29.21 -4.43
N CYS A 585 -22.83 -28.32 -3.84
CA CYS A 585 -22.44 -27.03 -4.43
C CYS A 585 -21.04 -27.13 -5.09
N GLU A 586 -20.63 -28.33 -5.47
CA GLU A 586 -19.22 -28.71 -5.77
C GLU A 586 -18.81 -28.51 -7.24
N THR A 587 -19.70 -27.99 -8.09
CA THR A 587 -19.40 -27.78 -9.52
C THR A 587 -19.97 -26.47 -10.05
N PHE A 588 -19.14 -25.69 -10.77
CA PHE A 588 -19.55 -24.49 -11.49
C PHE A 588 -20.65 -24.76 -12.55
N ASP A 589 -21.75 -23.99 -12.49
CA ASP A 589 -22.88 -24.12 -13.42
C ASP A 589 -22.65 -23.36 -14.74
N TRP A 590 -22.25 -24.12 -15.76
CA TRP A 590 -22.03 -23.63 -17.13
C TRP A 590 -23.31 -23.33 -17.93
N SER A 591 -24.50 -23.46 -17.35
CA SER A 591 -25.77 -23.07 -18.00
C SER A 591 -26.11 -21.58 -17.80
N ILE A 592 -25.44 -20.91 -16.87
CA ILE A 592 -25.60 -19.48 -16.58
C ILE A 592 -24.91 -18.65 -17.68
N SER A 593 -25.61 -17.67 -18.27
CA SER A 593 -25.02 -16.82 -19.33
C SER A 593 -24.11 -15.72 -18.77
N LYS A 594 -23.14 -15.24 -19.56
CA LYS A 594 -22.14 -14.25 -19.13
C LYS A 594 -22.74 -12.92 -18.62
N GLU A 595 -23.97 -12.61 -19.02
CA GLU A 595 -24.71 -11.41 -18.60
C GLU A 595 -25.27 -11.53 -17.17
N LYS A 596 -25.42 -12.75 -16.64
CA LYS A 596 -25.93 -12.98 -15.27
C LYS A 596 -24.88 -12.80 -14.18
N TYR A 597 -23.60 -12.79 -14.54
CA TYR A 597 -22.50 -12.54 -13.60
C TYR A 597 -22.29 -11.04 -13.32
N LEU A 598 -22.92 -10.16 -14.11
CA LEU A 598 -22.86 -8.71 -13.96
C LEU A 598 -23.77 -8.24 -12.80
N ASN A 599 -23.23 -7.43 -11.89
CA ASN A 599 -23.99 -6.82 -10.80
C ASN A 599 -25.06 -5.87 -11.35
N SER A 600 -26.35 -6.18 -11.14
CA SER A 600 -27.48 -5.40 -11.68
C SER A 600 -27.57 -3.96 -11.16
N ASN A 601 -26.80 -3.60 -10.12
CA ASN A 601 -26.81 -2.28 -9.51
C ASN A 601 -25.76 -1.33 -10.12
N ILE A 602 -24.94 -1.80 -11.08
CA ILE A 602 -23.87 -1.03 -11.73
C ILE A 602 -24.27 -0.64 -13.16
N GLU A 603 -24.00 0.60 -13.56
CA GLU A 603 -24.16 1.04 -14.93
C GLU A 603 -22.92 0.70 -15.78
N TYR A 604 -23.08 -0.26 -16.69
CA TYR A 604 -21.99 -0.74 -17.55
C TYR A 604 -21.96 -0.04 -18.90
N GLY A 605 -20.83 0.58 -19.21
CA GLY A 605 -20.42 0.89 -20.57
C GLY A 605 -20.27 -0.37 -21.43
N SER A 606 -20.06 -0.19 -22.74
CA SER A 606 -19.78 -1.30 -23.64
C SER A 606 -19.07 -0.84 -24.89
N PHE A 607 -18.20 -1.70 -25.43
CA PHE A 607 -17.61 -1.54 -26.76
C PHE A 607 -17.80 -2.82 -27.57
N VAL A 608 -17.50 -2.74 -28.87
CA VAL A 608 -17.50 -3.87 -29.81
C VAL A 608 -16.08 -4.09 -30.28
N ASP A 609 -15.55 -5.30 -30.14
CA ASP A 609 -14.28 -5.68 -30.75
C ASP A 609 -14.45 -5.76 -32.27
N SER A 610 -13.75 -4.89 -33.00
CA SER A 610 -13.84 -4.80 -34.46
C SER A 610 -13.28 -6.03 -35.19
N ARG A 611 -12.52 -6.89 -34.50
CA ARG A 611 -11.78 -8.01 -35.08
C ARG A 611 -12.64 -9.27 -35.23
N ASP A 612 -13.63 -9.45 -34.35
CA ASP A 612 -14.55 -10.60 -34.30
C ASP A 612 -16.04 -10.23 -34.09
N GLY A 613 -16.37 -8.97 -33.79
CA GLY A 613 -17.73 -8.48 -33.56
C GLY A 613 -18.26 -8.72 -32.14
N GLN A 614 -17.45 -9.20 -31.21
CA GLN A 614 -17.88 -9.49 -29.84
C GLN A 614 -18.16 -8.19 -29.06
N VAL A 615 -19.32 -8.13 -28.41
CA VAL A 615 -19.68 -7.04 -27.49
C VAL A 615 -19.27 -7.41 -26.07
N TYR A 616 -18.49 -6.54 -25.43
CA TYR A 616 -18.04 -6.68 -24.05
C TYR A 616 -18.60 -5.54 -23.19
N LYS A 617 -18.93 -5.83 -21.93
CA LYS A 617 -19.25 -4.82 -20.93
C LYS A 617 -17.98 -4.23 -20.32
N THR A 618 -18.04 -2.95 -19.97
CA THR A 618 -16.93 -2.18 -19.38
C THR A 618 -17.42 -1.38 -18.18
N VAL A 619 -16.49 -1.07 -17.27
CA VAL A 619 -16.77 -0.32 -16.04
C VAL A 619 -15.59 0.59 -15.70
N LYS A 620 -15.85 1.73 -15.04
CA LYS A 620 -14.80 2.61 -14.53
C LYS A 620 -14.52 2.29 -13.06
N ILE A 621 -13.26 2.04 -12.71
CA ILE A 621 -12.79 1.74 -11.35
C ILE A 621 -11.63 2.69 -11.06
N SER A 622 -11.76 3.53 -10.04
CA SER A 622 -10.89 4.71 -9.85
C SER A 622 -10.85 5.57 -11.14
N ASN A 623 -9.65 5.96 -11.61
CA ASN A 623 -9.41 6.62 -12.89
C ASN A 623 -9.51 5.69 -14.12
N GLN A 624 -9.28 4.39 -13.95
CA GLN A 624 -9.15 3.39 -15.03
C GLN A 624 -10.49 2.89 -15.59
N VAL A 625 -10.50 2.49 -16.87
CA VAL A 625 -11.66 1.84 -17.50
C VAL A 625 -11.31 0.39 -17.86
N TRP A 626 -11.98 -0.55 -17.18
CA TRP A 626 -11.72 -1.98 -17.26
C TRP A 626 -12.77 -2.70 -18.13
N MET A 627 -12.37 -3.79 -18.79
CA MET A 627 -13.32 -4.80 -19.23
C MET A 627 -13.96 -5.48 -18.00
N ALA A 628 -15.29 -5.56 -17.97
CA ALA A 628 -16.04 -6.30 -16.95
C ALA A 628 -16.20 -7.80 -17.30
N GLN A 629 -15.91 -8.17 -18.54
CA GLN A 629 -16.02 -9.55 -19.05
C GLN A 629 -14.69 -10.00 -19.66
N ASN A 630 -14.33 -11.27 -19.43
CA ASN A 630 -13.08 -11.85 -19.92
C ASN A 630 -13.05 -11.93 -21.46
N LEU A 631 -11.88 -11.70 -22.06
CA LEU A 631 -11.68 -11.69 -23.51
C LEU A 631 -11.92 -13.07 -24.15
N ASN A 632 -12.57 -13.10 -25.31
CA ASN A 632 -12.93 -14.34 -26.05
C ASN A 632 -12.35 -14.40 -27.48
N TYR A 633 -11.40 -13.53 -27.81
CA TYR A 633 -10.78 -13.44 -29.13
C TYR A 633 -10.01 -14.71 -29.53
N ALA A 634 -10.10 -15.12 -30.81
CA ALA A 634 -9.75 -16.49 -31.23
C ALA A 634 -9.07 -16.61 -32.61
N ASP A 635 -8.84 -15.52 -33.34
CA ASP A 635 -8.40 -15.56 -34.74
C ASP A 635 -6.90 -15.85 -34.88
N SER A 636 -6.53 -17.12 -34.73
CA SER A 636 -5.16 -17.61 -34.92
C SER A 636 -4.62 -17.55 -36.36
N VAL A 637 -5.39 -17.00 -37.32
CA VAL A 637 -4.93 -16.71 -38.68
C VAL A 637 -4.42 -15.26 -38.76
N LYS A 638 -5.10 -14.30 -38.12
CA LYS A 638 -4.63 -12.92 -37.97
C LYS A 638 -3.57 -12.76 -36.88
N THR A 639 -3.69 -13.52 -35.79
CA THR A 639 -2.87 -13.40 -34.57
C THR A 639 -2.17 -14.74 -34.28
N PRO A 640 -1.00 -15.01 -34.90
CA PRO A 640 -0.39 -16.33 -34.87
C PRO A 640 -0.05 -16.86 -33.47
N SER A 641 0.20 -15.98 -32.49
CA SER A 641 0.50 -16.37 -31.10
C SER A 641 -0.63 -17.17 -30.43
N LEU A 642 -1.88 -17.03 -30.89
CA LEU A 642 -3.03 -17.81 -30.38
C LEU A 642 -2.99 -19.29 -30.77
N LYS A 643 -2.17 -19.68 -31.76
CA LYS A 643 -2.22 -20.99 -32.43
C LYS A 643 -1.78 -22.13 -31.50
N GLY A 644 -2.76 -22.86 -30.97
CA GLY A 644 -2.52 -23.95 -30.01
C GLY A 644 -2.21 -23.47 -28.59
N ARG A 645 -2.45 -22.18 -28.31
CA ARG A 645 -2.17 -21.50 -27.03
C ARG A 645 -3.38 -20.75 -26.45
N SER A 646 -4.58 -21.01 -26.97
CA SER A 646 -5.82 -20.49 -26.40
C SER A 646 -6.96 -21.51 -26.48
N TRP A 647 -7.73 -21.62 -25.40
CA TRP A 647 -8.70 -22.70 -25.18
C TRP A 647 -10.00 -22.18 -24.55
N CYS A 648 -11.08 -22.92 -24.79
CA CYS A 648 -12.25 -22.89 -23.91
C CYS A 648 -12.02 -23.88 -22.76
N TYR A 649 -12.58 -23.64 -21.58
CA TYR A 649 -12.47 -24.58 -20.46
C TYR A 649 -12.96 -25.98 -20.87
N GLY A 650 -12.15 -27.02 -20.64
CA GLY A 650 -12.47 -28.40 -21.06
C GLY A 650 -12.59 -28.60 -22.57
N ASP A 651 -12.00 -27.73 -23.38
CA ASP A 651 -12.05 -27.72 -24.86
C ASP A 651 -13.48 -27.63 -25.46
N GLN A 652 -14.45 -27.13 -24.68
CA GLN A 652 -15.86 -27.04 -25.07
C GLN A 652 -16.24 -25.62 -25.53
N SER A 653 -16.59 -25.45 -26.80
CA SER A 653 -16.90 -24.15 -27.44
C SER A 653 -17.97 -23.31 -26.72
N GLU A 654 -18.94 -23.97 -26.10
CA GLU A 654 -20.04 -23.31 -25.40
C GLU A 654 -19.56 -22.62 -24.11
N LYS A 655 -18.52 -23.15 -23.45
CA LYS A 655 -17.96 -22.58 -22.21
C LYS A 655 -17.24 -21.25 -22.46
N CYS A 656 -16.66 -21.07 -23.65
CA CYS A 656 -16.15 -19.76 -24.10
C CYS A 656 -17.22 -18.66 -24.12
N LYS A 657 -18.49 -19.00 -24.37
CA LYS A 657 -19.60 -18.04 -24.40
C LYS A 657 -20.01 -17.54 -23.01
N VAL A 658 -19.66 -18.31 -21.96
CA VAL A 658 -19.96 -18.01 -20.56
C VAL A 658 -18.84 -17.21 -19.90
N ALA A 659 -17.58 -17.64 -20.07
CA ALA A 659 -16.47 -17.13 -19.26
C ALA A 659 -15.25 -16.64 -20.06
N GLY A 660 -15.38 -16.52 -21.39
CA GLY A 660 -14.28 -16.15 -22.27
C GLY A 660 -13.26 -17.28 -22.46
N ARG A 661 -12.05 -16.92 -22.86
CA ARG A 661 -10.95 -17.86 -23.14
C ARG A 661 -9.90 -17.90 -22.04
N LEU A 662 -9.15 -19.00 -22.06
CA LEU A 662 -7.89 -19.19 -21.37
C LEU A 662 -6.75 -19.11 -22.40
N TYR A 663 -5.70 -18.36 -22.10
CA TYR A 663 -4.56 -18.08 -22.98
C TYR A 663 -3.24 -18.33 -22.24
N THR A 664 -2.20 -18.82 -22.93
CA THR A 664 -0.83 -18.75 -22.38
C THR A 664 -0.35 -17.30 -22.31
N TRP A 665 0.59 -16.97 -21.43
CA TRP A 665 1.11 -15.60 -21.34
C TRP A 665 1.68 -15.10 -22.66
N SER A 666 2.52 -15.92 -23.34
CA SER A 666 3.05 -15.64 -24.70
C SER A 666 1.98 -15.43 -25.77
N ALA A 667 0.78 -15.97 -25.57
CA ALA A 667 -0.37 -15.72 -26.44
C ALA A 667 -1.12 -14.45 -26.03
N ALA A 668 -1.15 -14.11 -24.74
CA ALA A 668 -1.75 -12.89 -24.22
C ALA A 668 -0.98 -11.63 -24.67
N ILE A 669 0.36 -11.61 -24.56
CA ILE A 669 1.21 -10.49 -25.01
C ILE A 669 1.41 -10.41 -26.55
N ASP A 670 0.78 -11.30 -27.33
CA ASP A 670 1.05 -11.53 -28.77
C ASP A 670 2.56 -11.57 -29.14
N SER A 671 3.31 -12.45 -28.48
CA SER A 671 4.78 -12.55 -28.60
C SER A 671 5.33 -12.69 -30.02
N VAL A 672 4.56 -13.21 -30.98
CA VAL A 672 4.95 -13.27 -32.40
C VAL A 672 4.91 -11.90 -33.06
N GLN A 673 3.97 -11.02 -32.69
CA GLN A 673 3.96 -9.62 -33.12
C GLN A 673 5.05 -8.82 -32.39
N LEU A 674 5.17 -9.02 -31.07
CA LEU A 674 6.05 -8.22 -30.20
C LEU A 674 7.54 -8.43 -30.48
N ALA A 675 8.01 -9.67 -30.51
CA ALA A 675 9.44 -10.02 -30.49
C ALA A 675 9.97 -10.66 -31.78
N ALA A 676 9.19 -10.62 -32.87
CA ALA A 676 9.46 -11.25 -34.18
C ALA A 676 9.69 -12.78 -34.20
N ARG A 677 9.94 -13.43 -33.05
CA ARG A 677 9.92 -14.89 -32.82
C ARG A 677 9.82 -15.22 -31.32
N ASP A 678 8.59 -15.37 -30.85
CA ASP A 678 8.22 -16.37 -29.83
C ASP A 678 8.97 -16.29 -28.48
N CYS A 679 9.13 -15.08 -27.93
CA CYS A 679 9.51 -14.91 -26.52
C CYS A 679 8.38 -15.40 -25.60
N GLY A 680 8.71 -15.81 -24.38
CA GLY A 680 7.82 -16.61 -23.55
C GLY A 680 8.53 -17.58 -22.63
N TYR A 681 7.93 -18.76 -22.48
CA TYR A 681 8.47 -19.82 -21.64
C TYR A 681 9.89 -20.26 -22.08
N GLY A 682 10.87 -20.01 -21.23
CA GLY A 682 12.30 -20.25 -21.45
C GLY A 682 13.05 -19.12 -22.17
N HIS A 683 12.38 -18.03 -22.56
CA HIS A 683 12.95 -16.94 -23.37
C HIS A 683 12.36 -15.58 -22.97
N GLU A 684 13.13 -14.74 -22.26
CA GLU A 684 12.71 -13.38 -21.85
C GLU A 684 12.24 -12.51 -23.05
N CYS A 685 11.24 -11.68 -22.79
CA CYS A 685 10.65 -10.75 -23.75
C CYS A 685 11.19 -9.32 -23.56
N ALA A 686 11.37 -8.61 -24.68
CA ALA A 686 11.51 -7.15 -24.65
C ALA A 686 10.12 -6.52 -24.51
N ILE A 687 9.65 -6.35 -23.27
CA ILE A 687 8.35 -5.76 -22.94
C ILE A 687 8.41 -4.22 -23.02
N PRO A 688 7.58 -3.55 -23.84
CA PRO A 688 7.38 -2.09 -23.79
C PRO A 688 6.51 -1.68 -22.59
N SER A 689 6.51 -0.38 -22.25
CA SER A 689 5.75 0.17 -21.10
C SER A 689 4.23 -0.04 -21.14
N VAL A 690 3.66 -0.38 -22.31
CA VAL A 690 2.23 -0.71 -22.49
C VAL A 690 2.11 -1.84 -23.53
N VAL A 691 1.70 -3.05 -23.13
CA VAL A 691 1.47 -4.16 -24.07
C VAL A 691 0.01 -4.23 -24.50
N GLN A 692 -0.29 -3.81 -25.73
CA GLN A 692 -1.60 -4.13 -26.33
C GLN A 692 -1.84 -5.66 -26.37
N GLY A 693 -0.85 -6.43 -26.84
CA GLY A 693 -0.98 -7.88 -27.01
C GLY A 693 -2.25 -8.26 -27.77
N ILE A 694 -3.03 -9.19 -27.25
CA ILE A 694 -4.31 -9.60 -27.85
C ILE A 694 -5.50 -8.71 -27.50
N CYS A 695 -5.32 -7.63 -26.74
CA CYS A 695 -6.39 -6.68 -26.50
C CYS A 695 -6.81 -5.92 -27.78
N PRO A 696 -8.06 -5.45 -27.87
CA PRO A 696 -8.51 -4.64 -29.00
C PRO A 696 -7.69 -3.35 -29.14
N GLU A 697 -7.75 -2.73 -30.31
CA GLU A 697 -7.15 -1.41 -30.54
C GLU A 697 -7.71 -0.38 -29.53
N GLY A 698 -6.83 0.38 -28.87
CA GLY A 698 -7.19 1.28 -27.77
C GLY A 698 -7.40 0.60 -26.41
N TRP A 699 -6.96 -0.66 -26.26
CA TRP A 699 -6.93 -1.42 -25.00
C TRP A 699 -5.58 -2.15 -24.85
N HIS A 700 -5.15 -2.41 -23.62
CA HIS A 700 -3.92 -3.14 -23.30
C HIS A 700 -4.14 -4.21 -22.22
N LEU A 701 -3.18 -5.12 -22.10
CA LEU A 701 -3.04 -5.95 -20.90
C LEU A 701 -2.65 -5.03 -19.73
N PRO A 702 -3.16 -5.28 -18.52
CA PRO A 702 -2.82 -4.46 -17.37
C PRO A 702 -1.41 -4.81 -16.87
N ASN A 703 -0.65 -3.79 -16.48
CA ASN A 703 0.63 -3.99 -15.80
C ASN A 703 0.46 -4.08 -14.26
N LYS A 704 1.53 -4.45 -13.56
CA LYS A 704 1.57 -4.66 -12.11
C LYS A 704 1.21 -3.41 -11.30
N SER A 705 1.55 -2.22 -11.77
CA SER A 705 1.15 -0.95 -11.13
C SER A 705 -0.36 -0.71 -11.24
N GLU A 706 -0.94 -1.04 -12.39
CA GLU A 706 -2.39 -0.97 -12.61
C GLU A 706 -3.15 -2.02 -11.81
N LEU A 707 -2.59 -3.23 -11.66
CA LEU A 707 -3.13 -4.29 -10.80
C LEU A 707 -3.04 -3.91 -9.31
N PHE A 708 -1.96 -3.26 -8.87
CA PHE A 708 -1.89 -2.67 -7.53
C PHE A 708 -2.93 -1.56 -7.34
N THR A 709 -3.13 -0.69 -8.34
CA THR A 709 -4.15 0.37 -8.32
C THR A 709 -5.56 -0.21 -8.17
N LEU A 710 -5.86 -1.27 -8.93
CA LEU A 710 -7.10 -2.04 -8.79
C LEU A 710 -7.24 -2.69 -7.40
N SER A 711 -6.15 -3.24 -6.84
CA SER A 711 -6.16 -3.87 -5.51
C SER A 711 -6.41 -2.86 -4.39
N ALA A 712 -5.63 -1.76 -4.35
CA ALA A 712 -5.79 -0.70 -3.37
C ALA A 712 -7.18 -0.05 -3.45
N THR A 713 -7.70 0.17 -4.66
CA THR A 713 -9.08 0.66 -4.85
C THR A 713 -10.10 -0.33 -4.26
N ALA A 714 -9.94 -1.63 -4.51
CA ALA A 714 -10.84 -2.65 -3.99
C ALA A 714 -10.78 -2.80 -2.46
N GLU A 715 -9.58 -2.68 -1.88
CA GLU A 715 -9.33 -2.79 -0.45
C GLU A 715 -9.77 -1.55 0.35
N SER A 716 -9.78 -0.36 -0.26
CA SER A 716 -10.16 0.90 0.40
C SER A 716 -11.56 0.89 1.05
N ASN A 717 -12.50 0.10 0.50
CA ASN A 717 -13.85 -0.09 1.04
C ASN A 717 -13.98 -1.27 2.03
N GLY A 718 -12.88 -1.94 2.40
CA GLY A 718 -12.85 -3.07 3.33
C GLY A 718 -13.39 -4.39 2.75
N THR A 719 -13.65 -4.45 1.45
CA THR A 719 -14.25 -5.59 0.74
C THR A 719 -13.28 -6.31 -0.20
N GLY A 720 -12.19 -5.68 -0.63
CA GLY A 720 -11.06 -6.33 -1.32
C GLY A 720 -11.48 -7.15 -2.55
N GLY A 721 -11.08 -8.41 -2.62
CA GLY A 721 -11.49 -9.33 -3.68
C GLY A 721 -13.00 -9.55 -3.76
N SER A 722 -13.73 -9.50 -2.63
CA SER A 722 -15.20 -9.56 -2.62
C SER A 722 -15.86 -8.37 -3.33
N ALA A 723 -15.15 -7.24 -3.45
CA ALA A 723 -15.54 -6.07 -4.24
C ALA A 723 -15.48 -6.30 -5.76
N LEU A 724 -14.73 -7.32 -6.21
CA LEU A 724 -14.48 -7.63 -7.62
C LEU A 724 -15.05 -8.97 -8.10
N LYS A 725 -15.23 -9.95 -7.20
CA LYS A 725 -15.86 -11.25 -7.48
C LYS A 725 -17.32 -11.07 -7.88
N SER A 726 -17.78 -11.78 -8.92
CA SER A 726 -19.21 -11.86 -9.24
C SER A 726 -20.05 -12.39 -8.06
N GLN A 727 -21.27 -11.86 -7.92
CA GLN A 727 -22.22 -12.25 -6.86
C GLN A 727 -22.70 -13.71 -6.94
N ILE A 728 -22.45 -14.38 -8.08
CA ILE A 728 -22.80 -15.79 -8.33
C ILE A 728 -21.62 -16.58 -8.91
N GLY A 729 -21.72 -17.92 -8.84
CA GLY A 729 -20.80 -18.87 -9.47
C GLY A 729 -19.59 -19.31 -8.64
N TRP A 730 -19.31 -18.63 -7.52
CA TRP A 730 -18.24 -19.00 -6.58
C TRP A 730 -18.70 -20.06 -5.59
N TYR A 731 -17.82 -21.01 -5.25
CA TYR A 731 -18.02 -21.92 -4.13
C TYR A 731 -18.11 -21.11 -2.82
N ASN A 732 -19.20 -21.26 -2.05
CA ASN A 732 -19.55 -20.38 -0.93
C ASN A 732 -19.57 -18.87 -1.30
N ASN A 733 -20.66 -18.41 -1.92
CA ASN A 733 -20.83 -17.03 -2.39
C ASN A 733 -21.22 -16.00 -1.30
N SER A 734 -21.18 -16.36 -0.02
CA SER A 734 -21.86 -15.64 1.08
C SER A 734 -21.35 -14.22 1.41
N ARG A 735 -20.20 -13.79 0.87
CA ARG A 735 -19.63 -12.44 1.08
C ARG A 735 -19.29 -11.67 -0.22
N ASN A 736 -19.65 -12.17 -1.41
CA ASN A 736 -19.33 -11.51 -2.69
C ASN A 736 -20.29 -10.35 -3.00
N ALA A 737 -19.77 -9.13 -3.14
CA ALA A 737 -20.58 -7.93 -3.34
C ALA A 737 -20.53 -7.36 -4.76
N ASP A 738 -19.41 -7.54 -5.48
CA ASP A 738 -19.15 -6.95 -6.81
C ASP A 738 -19.41 -5.42 -6.84
N THR A 739 -18.98 -4.69 -5.80
CA THR A 739 -19.30 -3.26 -5.61
C THR A 739 -18.77 -2.35 -6.72
N TYR A 740 -17.75 -2.80 -7.45
CA TYR A 740 -17.16 -2.07 -8.58
C TYR A 740 -17.63 -2.59 -9.95
N GLY A 741 -18.51 -3.59 -10.01
CA GLY A 741 -18.96 -4.19 -11.26
C GLY A 741 -17.82 -4.82 -12.08
N PHE A 742 -16.79 -5.34 -11.42
CA PHE A 742 -15.72 -6.05 -12.10
C PHE A 742 -16.18 -7.46 -12.48
N SER A 743 -17.12 -8.06 -11.73
CA SER A 743 -17.85 -9.26 -12.14
C SER A 743 -16.92 -10.44 -12.51
N ALA A 744 -15.87 -10.65 -11.72
CA ALA A 744 -14.91 -11.73 -11.95
C ALA A 744 -15.58 -13.10 -11.80
N ILE A 745 -15.65 -13.84 -12.92
CA ILE A 745 -16.24 -15.17 -13.04
C ILE A 745 -15.17 -16.21 -12.64
N PRO A 746 -15.44 -17.15 -11.72
CA PRO A 746 -14.48 -18.17 -11.30
C PRO A 746 -14.38 -19.29 -12.35
N VAL A 747 -13.68 -19.01 -13.45
CA VAL A 747 -13.49 -19.92 -14.58
C VAL A 747 -12.41 -20.98 -14.33
N GLY A 748 -11.65 -20.85 -13.24
CA GLY A 748 -10.48 -21.68 -12.96
C GLY A 748 -9.31 -21.36 -13.91
N TYR A 749 -8.50 -22.37 -14.22
CA TYR A 749 -7.39 -22.26 -15.17
C TYR A 749 -7.13 -23.58 -15.89
N ARG A 750 -6.24 -23.54 -16.88
CA ARG A 750 -5.68 -24.71 -17.56
C ARG A 750 -4.21 -24.84 -17.18
N SER A 751 -3.76 -25.97 -16.64
CA SER A 751 -2.34 -26.17 -16.34
C SER A 751 -1.49 -26.29 -17.62
N HIS A 752 -0.18 -26.06 -17.50
CA HIS A 752 0.83 -26.36 -18.51
C HIS A 752 0.81 -27.85 -18.93
N THR A 753 0.41 -28.75 -18.02
CA THR A 753 0.15 -30.18 -18.30
C THR A 753 -1.16 -30.45 -19.04
N GLY A 754 -1.97 -29.43 -19.33
CA GLY A 754 -3.19 -29.51 -20.11
C GLY A 754 -4.46 -29.94 -19.36
N LYS A 755 -4.43 -29.95 -18.02
CA LYS A 755 -5.62 -30.20 -17.20
C LYS A 755 -6.39 -28.91 -16.98
N TYR A 756 -7.72 -28.97 -16.95
CA TYR A 756 -8.57 -27.85 -16.54
C TYR A 756 -8.95 -28.05 -15.08
N LEU A 757 -8.71 -27.03 -14.25
CA LEU A 757 -8.79 -27.10 -12.79
C LEU A 757 -9.56 -25.88 -12.25
N GLU A 758 -10.06 -25.97 -11.02
CA GLU A 758 -10.51 -24.84 -10.21
C GLU A 758 -11.67 -23.96 -10.71
N ALA A 759 -12.42 -24.36 -11.75
CA ALA A 759 -13.69 -23.68 -12.06
C ALA A 759 -14.63 -23.72 -10.85
N GLY A 760 -15.24 -22.58 -10.51
CA GLY A 760 -16.01 -22.34 -9.28
C GLY A 760 -15.17 -21.91 -8.08
N GLY A 761 -13.89 -22.30 -8.03
CA GLY A 761 -12.98 -21.97 -6.93
C GLY A 761 -12.11 -20.75 -7.17
N TYR A 762 -11.64 -20.53 -8.40
CA TYR A 762 -10.61 -19.53 -8.70
C TYR A 762 -10.92 -18.74 -9.99
N MET A 763 -10.43 -17.50 -10.04
CA MET A 763 -10.30 -16.70 -11.26
C MET A 763 -8.85 -16.19 -11.34
N HIS A 764 -8.23 -16.31 -12.51
CA HIS A 764 -6.88 -15.83 -12.77
C HIS A 764 -6.84 -14.97 -14.03
N PHE A 765 -6.12 -13.84 -13.99
CA PHE A 765 -5.86 -13.02 -15.18
C PHE A 765 -4.42 -12.53 -15.25
N TRP A 766 -3.85 -12.57 -16.46
CA TRP A 766 -2.47 -12.17 -16.75
C TRP A 766 -2.22 -10.68 -16.54
N ALA A 767 -1.01 -10.36 -16.05
CA ALA A 767 -0.34 -9.08 -16.32
C ALA A 767 0.49 -9.19 -17.61
N ASP A 768 0.98 -8.05 -18.14
CA ASP A 768 2.05 -8.06 -19.14
C ASP A 768 3.46 -8.17 -18.53
N ASP A 769 3.64 -7.91 -17.23
CA ASP A 769 4.91 -8.08 -16.51
C ASP A 769 5.46 -9.52 -16.54
N GLU A 770 6.73 -9.62 -16.89
CA GLU A 770 7.55 -10.82 -16.80
C GLU A 770 8.27 -10.89 -15.44
N GLU A 771 8.41 -12.07 -14.84
CA GLU A 771 9.16 -12.25 -13.58
C GLU A 771 10.53 -12.88 -13.84
N ASP A 772 10.56 -13.95 -14.64
CA ASP A 772 11.77 -14.58 -15.17
C ASP A 772 11.45 -15.27 -16.51
N ALA A 773 12.38 -16.04 -17.07
CA ALA A 773 12.17 -16.74 -18.34
C ALA A 773 10.99 -17.76 -18.33
N GLU A 774 10.63 -18.38 -17.21
CA GLU A 774 9.54 -19.39 -17.13
C GLU A 774 8.22 -18.83 -16.56
N SER A 775 8.29 -17.77 -15.75
CA SER A 775 7.19 -17.22 -14.96
C SER A 775 6.81 -15.77 -15.30
N SER A 776 5.52 -15.44 -15.12
CA SER A 776 5.00 -14.08 -15.22
C SER A 776 3.91 -13.80 -14.18
N TYR A 777 3.63 -12.51 -13.95
CA TYR A 777 2.68 -12.08 -12.93
C TYR A 777 1.23 -12.30 -13.38
N ALA A 778 0.37 -12.66 -12.42
CA ALA A 778 -1.06 -12.77 -12.65
C ALA A 778 -1.85 -12.45 -11.37
N THR A 779 -3.00 -11.81 -11.52
CA THR A 779 -3.92 -11.59 -10.39
C THR A 779 -4.86 -12.77 -10.23
N SER A 780 -5.01 -13.21 -8.99
CA SER A 780 -5.89 -14.30 -8.58
C SER A 780 -6.94 -13.83 -7.56
N LEU A 781 -8.17 -14.29 -7.77
CA LEU A 781 -9.27 -14.23 -6.82
C LEU A 781 -9.64 -15.67 -6.47
N THR A 782 -9.73 -15.99 -5.16
CA THR A 782 -10.07 -17.34 -4.69
C THR A 782 -11.40 -17.32 -3.95
N TYR A 783 -12.11 -18.45 -3.95
CA TYR A 783 -13.40 -18.57 -3.25
C TYR A 783 -13.25 -18.39 -1.74
N THR A 784 -12.16 -18.92 -1.17
CA THR A 784 -11.83 -18.90 0.26
C THR A 784 -11.43 -17.55 0.83
N LEU A 785 -10.97 -16.57 0.04
CA LEU A 785 -10.38 -15.33 0.57
C LEU A 785 -11.08 -14.10 -0.01
N ASN A 786 -11.43 -13.14 0.84
CA ASN A 786 -12.00 -11.86 0.38
C ASN A 786 -10.96 -10.78 0.09
N SER A 787 -9.67 -11.10 0.11
CA SER A 787 -8.59 -10.27 -0.43
C SER A 787 -8.30 -10.59 -1.90
N ILE A 788 -7.53 -9.71 -2.56
CA ILE A 788 -6.95 -9.99 -3.88
C ILE A 788 -5.57 -10.62 -3.66
N ARG A 789 -5.19 -11.58 -4.50
CA ARG A 789 -3.83 -12.10 -4.54
C ARG A 789 -3.20 -11.77 -5.88
N ILE A 790 -2.37 -10.72 -5.93
CA ILE A 790 -1.39 -10.57 -7.01
C ILE A 790 -0.36 -11.69 -6.79
N LEU A 791 -0.38 -12.72 -7.63
CA LEU A 791 0.46 -13.89 -7.49
C LEU A 791 1.82 -13.67 -8.17
N TYR A 792 2.88 -13.89 -7.40
CA TYR A 792 4.20 -14.25 -7.89
C TYR A 792 4.12 -15.59 -8.65
N SER A 793 4.89 -15.74 -9.72
CA SER A 793 5.10 -16.96 -10.52
C SER A 793 3.84 -17.77 -10.87
N ASN A 794 3.21 -17.42 -11.99
CA ASN A 794 2.38 -18.37 -12.76
C ASN A 794 3.19 -18.86 -13.98
N ASN A 795 3.15 -20.15 -14.30
CA ASN A 795 3.93 -20.70 -15.41
C ASN A 795 3.36 -20.17 -16.73
N LYS A 796 4.20 -19.59 -17.60
CA LYS A 796 3.73 -18.96 -18.83
C LYS A 796 2.93 -19.87 -19.78
N ASN A 797 3.02 -21.20 -19.65
CA ASN A 797 2.24 -22.18 -20.42
C ASN A 797 0.87 -22.53 -19.80
N ASP A 798 0.58 -22.07 -18.58
CA ASP A 798 -0.77 -22.17 -18.02
C ASP A 798 -1.72 -21.30 -18.87
N GLY A 799 -2.98 -21.74 -19.00
CA GLY A 799 -4.04 -20.99 -19.63
C GLY A 799 -4.83 -20.22 -18.58
N LEU A 800 -4.60 -18.91 -18.47
CA LEU A 800 -5.36 -17.98 -17.61
C LEU A 800 -6.23 -17.07 -18.48
N SER A 801 -7.23 -16.39 -17.90
CA SER A 801 -8.04 -15.44 -18.66
C SER A 801 -7.28 -14.14 -18.95
N VAL A 802 -7.77 -13.37 -19.92
CA VAL A 802 -7.30 -12.01 -20.21
C VAL A 802 -8.45 -11.03 -20.02
N ARG A 803 -8.14 -9.88 -19.42
CA ARG A 803 -9.08 -8.81 -19.13
C ARG A 803 -8.35 -7.50 -19.30
N CYS A 804 -8.71 -6.78 -20.35
CA CYS A 804 -7.98 -5.59 -20.75
C CYS A 804 -8.42 -4.35 -19.97
N ILE A 805 -7.51 -3.39 -19.92
CA ILE A 805 -7.72 -2.02 -19.50
C ILE A 805 -7.68 -1.11 -20.74
N LYS A 806 -8.40 0.01 -20.71
CA LYS A 806 -8.48 0.96 -21.83
C LYS A 806 -7.35 1.99 -21.74
N ASN A 807 -6.75 2.32 -22.89
CA ASN A 807 -5.86 3.47 -23.07
C ASN A 807 -6.63 4.79 -22.95
#